data_AF-A0A7Y3LLT0-F1
#
_entry.id   AF-A0A7Y3LLT0-F1
#
_cell.length_a   1.000
_cell.length_b   1.000
_cell.length_c   1.000
_cell.angle_alpha   90.00
_cell.angle_beta   90.00
_cell.angle_gamma   90.00
#
_symmetry.space_group_name_H-M   'P 1'
#
loop_
_entity.id
_entity.type
_entity.pdbx_description
1 polymer ?
#
loop_
_entity_poly.entity_id
_entity_poly.type
_entity_poly.pdbx_seq_one_letter_code
_entity_poly.pdbx_strand_id
1 'polypeptide(L)'
;MTSAFGQSQGVAIFNALKEQNDPQAPTSISTPFPYMIPGKVNPSLSAIPDNPSAKLTGTPPETTPGCGSGIGSNISLGEVSPNGNSKSMLGQKAALLEVAQVVTGITINRPTDESNAILVGASHSQNGHPIAVFGPQVGYFNPEILLQEDLHGPGYEAAGVAIPGASEVVEMGRGVNFAWSATSANSDNIDQRLELLCNPNGGPVNAQSTFYMFKGKCTQMSEDTFTQNLKPTVAGGGQAATISRTIHITVHGIVQGFTTASGGKPVAVVDQRSTYGHDGDSVLGFLEIGMPAYTHDAKSFISSASKIVFTFNWLYAGRNSIADYSSGLLPIRPSNVDPNLPTWGTGQSEWQGWLPTSQHPQVINPPSGIITSWNNKAAPMFSANDGQFSYGMVYRSMMLNKALNDELSAHGGKVTPAEVVTAMESAATTDLTAQVELPNLFSILKPTTPVETEMINALKAWNQSGDHRIRANPSDAQYQNAAAIAIGDEFFPMVDNALFASLLGTNGINQKSNGIVDGFSEFGQSFVNAPGSLGSSYDGGFEGMVLKLTDQMLGIKVLQPYPEALLSHVCGTGISNCSLMINQAFAQAASQLQIDNGSSNVSTWINDTASISAKSTIPKMDTVSFQAIGIVSGANMEWQNRPTFQQVVCFDH
;
A
#
# COMPACT_ATOMS: atom_id res chain seq x y z
N MET A 1 2.43 21.17 7.13
CA MET A 1 2.46 21.29 8.61
C MET A 1 3.17 22.54 9.15
N THR A 2 4.48 22.73 8.92
CA THR A 2 5.24 23.86 9.49
C THR A 2 4.73 25.23 9.05
N SER A 3 4.28 25.37 7.80
CA SER A 3 3.65 26.61 7.31
C SER A 3 2.33 26.93 8.00
N ALA A 4 1.58 25.91 8.44
CA ALA A 4 0.26 26.07 9.05
C ALA A 4 0.34 26.31 10.57
N PHE A 5 1.24 25.61 11.27
CA PHE A 5 1.32 25.58 12.74
C PHE A 5 2.63 26.15 13.30
N GLY A 6 3.52 26.66 12.44
CA GLY A 6 4.87 27.03 12.82
C GLY A 6 5.80 25.83 13.02
N GLN A 7 7.11 26.09 13.17
CA GLN A 7 8.13 25.04 13.16
C GLN A 7 7.94 24.02 14.28
N SER A 8 7.80 24.47 15.53
CA SER A 8 7.78 23.55 16.69
C SER A 8 6.52 22.68 16.74
N GLN A 9 5.34 23.30 16.60
CA GLN A 9 4.08 22.55 16.63
C GLN A 9 3.91 21.72 15.35
N GLY A 10 4.27 22.26 14.18
CA GLY A 10 4.19 21.54 12.92
C GLY A 10 5.05 20.26 12.89
N VAL A 11 6.27 20.31 13.44
CA VAL A 11 7.13 19.11 13.58
C VAL A 11 6.54 18.13 14.59
N ALA A 12 6.00 18.61 15.72
CA ALA A 12 5.37 17.74 16.71
C ALA A 12 4.13 17.01 16.14
N ILE A 13 3.29 17.72 15.39
CA ILE A 13 2.11 17.17 14.69
C ILE A 13 2.55 16.16 13.63
N PHE A 14 3.52 16.52 12.77
CA PHE A 14 4.04 15.61 11.75
C PHE A 14 4.57 14.31 12.36
N ASN A 15 5.39 14.40 13.41
CA ASN A 15 5.92 13.23 14.09
C ASN A 15 4.85 12.40 14.81
N ALA A 16 3.76 13.02 15.27
CA ALA A 16 2.66 12.32 15.94
C ALA A 16 1.78 11.53 14.97
N LEU A 17 1.57 12.05 13.76
CA LEU A 17 0.80 11.36 12.70
C LEU A 17 1.63 10.32 11.95
N LYS A 18 2.94 10.29 12.17
CA LYS A 18 3.86 9.40 11.49
C LYS A 18 3.88 8.03 12.16
N GLU A 19 3.30 7.03 11.50
CA GLU A 19 3.16 5.70 12.09
C GLU A 19 4.17 4.66 11.59
N GLN A 20 5.10 4.99 10.68
CA GLN A 20 6.03 4.01 10.07
C GLN A 20 6.82 3.11 11.05
N ASN A 21 6.91 3.48 12.34
CA ASN A 21 7.57 2.70 13.37
C ASN A 21 6.83 2.74 14.73
N ASP A 22 5.50 2.78 14.72
CA ASP A 22 4.71 2.74 15.95
C ASP A 22 5.04 1.47 16.77
N PRO A 23 5.27 1.57 18.10
CA PRO A 23 5.59 0.43 18.94
C PRO A 23 4.42 -0.53 19.18
N GLN A 24 3.18 -0.14 18.91
CA GLN A 24 1.99 -0.99 18.97
C GLN A 24 1.59 -1.57 17.63
N ALA A 25 2.36 -1.31 16.57
CA ALA A 25 2.09 -1.89 15.27
C ALA A 25 2.10 -3.42 15.30
N PRO A 26 1.14 -4.10 14.65
CA PRO A 26 1.18 -5.54 14.52
C PRO A 26 2.42 -5.96 13.75
N THR A 27 3.15 -6.95 14.28
CA THR A 27 4.43 -7.43 13.72
C THR A 27 4.44 -8.92 13.50
N SER A 28 5.10 -9.36 12.43
CA SER A 28 5.28 -10.79 12.12
C SER A 28 6.30 -11.45 13.05
N ILE A 29 7.30 -10.67 13.48
CA ILE A 29 8.38 -11.11 14.37
C ILE A 29 8.34 -10.28 15.66
N SER A 30 8.27 -10.95 16.82
CA SER A 30 8.18 -10.26 18.12
C SER A 30 9.52 -9.75 18.66
N THR A 31 10.65 -10.24 18.12
CA THR A 31 11.99 -9.77 18.51
C THR A 31 12.29 -8.41 17.89
N PRO A 32 12.78 -7.41 18.64
CA PRO A 32 13.10 -6.10 18.07
C PRO A 32 14.34 -6.10 17.16
N PHE A 33 14.26 -5.36 16.05
CA PHE A 33 15.37 -5.12 15.11
C PHE A 33 15.48 -3.61 14.83
N PRO A 34 16.46 -2.90 15.40
CA PRO A 34 16.60 -1.46 15.18
C PRO A 34 17.02 -1.14 13.74
N TYR A 35 16.20 -0.37 13.02
CA TYR A 35 16.55 0.20 11.71
C TYR A 35 15.85 1.57 11.55
N MET A 36 16.57 2.54 10.98
CA MET A 36 16.11 3.94 10.85
C MET A 36 15.60 4.56 12.16
N ILE A 37 16.37 4.36 13.24
CA ILE A 37 16.15 5.05 14.52
C ILE A 37 17.15 6.23 14.57
N PRO A 38 16.78 7.44 14.10
CA PRO A 38 17.70 8.56 14.17
C PRO A 38 18.01 8.90 15.63
N GLY A 39 19.24 9.34 15.88
CA GLY A 39 19.62 9.97 17.13
C GLY A 39 19.14 11.42 17.17
N LYS A 40 20.02 12.34 17.57
CA LYS A 40 19.71 13.77 17.47
C LYS A 40 19.83 14.23 16.02
N VAL A 41 18.69 14.39 15.35
CA VAL A 41 18.60 14.96 13.99
C VAL A 41 19.24 16.35 13.94
N ASN A 42 20.04 16.59 12.90
CA ASN A 42 20.54 17.91 12.52
C ASN A 42 19.66 18.48 11.39
N PRO A 43 18.79 19.46 11.68
CA PRO A 43 17.89 20.03 10.67
C PRO A 43 18.60 20.65 9.47
N SER A 44 19.89 21.00 9.58
CA SER A 44 20.64 21.56 8.45
C SER A 44 20.95 20.53 7.36
N LEU A 45 20.76 19.22 7.63
CA LEU A 45 20.99 18.14 6.68
C LEU A 45 19.73 17.81 5.87
N SER A 46 18.55 18.15 6.40
CA SER A 46 17.29 18.09 5.68
C SER A 46 17.20 19.22 4.66
N ALA A 47 16.65 18.92 3.49
CA ALA A 47 16.52 19.82 2.37
C ALA A 47 15.05 19.86 1.97
N ILE A 48 14.33 20.89 2.40
CA ILE A 48 12.89 21.01 2.13
C ILE A 48 12.71 21.91 0.88
N PRO A 49 11.99 21.45 -0.16
CA PRO A 49 11.61 22.32 -1.28
C PRO A 49 10.81 23.53 -0.81
N ASP A 50 11.03 24.70 -1.40
CA ASP A 50 10.28 25.92 -1.06
C ASP A 50 8.80 25.77 -1.46
N ASN A 51 8.55 25.11 -2.59
CA ASN A 51 7.23 24.69 -3.04
C ASN A 51 7.35 23.39 -3.87
N PRO A 52 6.99 22.23 -3.31
CA PRO A 52 7.17 20.94 -3.99
C PRO A 52 6.34 20.82 -5.29
N SER A 53 5.23 21.55 -5.41
CA SER A 53 4.38 21.56 -6.60
C SER A 53 4.83 22.55 -7.68
N ALA A 54 5.77 23.44 -7.37
CA ALA A 54 6.29 24.42 -8.33
C ALA A 54 7.52 23.87 -9.05
N LYS A 55 7.36 23.63 -10.36
CA LYS A 55 8.49 23.33 -11.25
C LYS A 55 9.34 24.58 -11.45
N LEU A 56 10.67 24.41 -11.41
CA LEU A 56 11.59 25.47 -11.77
C LEU A 56 11.39 25.87 -13.25
N THR A 57 11.31 27.17 -13.53
CA THR A 57 11.11 27.66 -14.91
C THR A 57 12.43 27.74 -15.67
N GLY A 58 12.40 27.31 -16.94
CA GLY A 58 13.61 27.24 -17.75
C GLY A 58 14.59 26.19 -17.23
N THR A 59 14.14 24.97 -16.98
CA THR A 59 15.07 23.86 -16.72
C THR A 59 15.72 23.40 -18.02
N PRO A 60 16.79 22.59 -17.95
CA PRO A 60 17.27 21.89 -19.14
C PRO A 60 16.10 21.17 -19.84
N PRO A 61 16.02 21.23 -21.18
CA PRO A 61 14.92 20.60 -21.91
C PRO A 61 15.01 19.07 -21.79
N GLU A 62 14.01 18.44 -21.17
CA GLU A 62 13.90 16.97 -21.09
C GLU A 62 13.50 16.34 -22.43
N THR A 63 13.01 17.16 -23.38
CA THR A 63 12.53 16.74 -24.70
C THR A 63 12.90 17.71 -25.79
N THR A 64 12.91 17.26 -27.05
CA THR A 64 12.96 18.15 -28.22
C THR A 64 11.91 19.28 -28.13
N PRO A 65 12.25 20.54 -28.49
CA PRO A 65 11.30 21.66 -28.46
C PRO A 65 10.00 21.37 -29.24
N GLY A 66 8.84 21.65 -28.64
CA GLY A 66 7.52 21.47 -29.27
C GLY A 66 6.78 20.16 -28.94
N CYS A 67 7.38 19.25 -28.15
CA CYS A 67 6.73 17.99 -27.74
C CYS A 67 5.71 18.12 -26.58
N GLY A 68 5.63 19.28 -25.91
CA GLY A 68 4.71 19.53 -24.78
C GLY A 68 3.58 20.52 -25.07
N SER A 69 3.59 21.18 -26.24
CA SER A 69 2.66 22.24 -26.62
C SER A 69 1.87 21.82 -27.85
N GLY A 70 0.89 20.90 -27.68
CA GLY A 70 0.02 20.53 -28.80
C GLY A 70 -0.83 19.27 -28.69
N ILE A 71 -0.72 18.44 -27.65
CA ILE A 71 -1.69 17.37 -27.41
C ILE A 71 -2.62 17.85 -26.29
N GLY A 72 -3.60 18.66 -26.68
CA GLY A 72 -4.62 19.13 -25.76
C GLY A 72 -5.33 17.96 -25.09
N SER A 73 -5.58 18.11 -23.79
CA SER A 73 -6.42 17.27 -22.92
C SER A 73 -7.90 17.23 -23.32
N ASN A 74 -8.21 17.39 -24.62
CA ASN A 74 -9.54 17.25 -25.19
C ASN A 74 -9.49 16.19 -26.29
N ILE A 75 -9.34 14.92 -25.92
CA ILE A 75 -9.89 13.84 -26.76
C ILE A 75 -11.41 13.91 -26.57
N SER A 76 -12.06 14.78 -27.34
CA SER A 76 -13.48 14.59 -27.61
C SER A 76 -13.56 13.39 -28.55
N LEU A 77 -14.16 12.30 -28.07
CA LEU A 77 -14.62 11.21 -28.94
C LEU A 77 -15.63 11.82 -29.90
N GLY A 78 -15.16 12.25 -31.08
CA GLY A 78 -16.02 12.76 -32.11
C GLY A 78 -17.12 11.76 -32.41
N GLU A 79 -18.38 12.20 -32.29
CA GLU A 79 -19.54 11.44 -32.72
C GLU A 79 -19.30 10.93 -34.14
N VAL A 80 -19.22 9.60 -34.29
CA VAL A 80 -19.26 8.98 -35.61
C VAL A 80 -20.66 9.19 -36.16
N SER A 81 -20.80 10.19 -37.03
CA SER A 81 -22.03 10.47 -37.76
C SER A 81 -22.49 9.21 -38.53
N PRO A 82 -23.75 8.77 -38.38
CA PRO A 82 -24.23 7.53 -38.96
C PRO A 82 -24.68 7.77 -40.41
N ASN A 83 -23.76 7.69 -41.35
CA ASN A 83 -24.14 7.41 -42.75
C ASN A 83 -24.09 5.90 -42.98
N GLY A 84 -25.20 5.26 -42.60
CA GLY A 84 -25.50 3.88 -42.99
C GLY A 84 -26.07 3.80 -44.40
N ASN A 85 -25.55 2.85 -45.16
CA ASN A 85 -26.28 1.69 -45.66
C ASN A 85 -25.30 0.51 -45.50
N SER A 86 -25.56 -0.67 -44.93
CA SER A 86 -26.71 -1.30 -44.29
C SER A 86 -26.17 -2.55 -43.57
N LYS A 87 -26.66 -2.86 -42.36
CA LYS A 87 -26.87 -4.23 -41.83
C LYS A 87 -25.70 -5.20 -41.50
N SER A 88 -24.56 -4.75 -40.95
CA SER A 88 -23.65 -5.68 -40.20
C SER A 88 -23.03 -5.15 -38.89
N MET A 89 -23.43 -3.96 -38.42
CA MET A 89 -22.65 -3.18 -37.45
C MET A 89 -23.03 -3.31 -35.97
N LEU A 90 -23.91 -4.23 -35.58
CA LEU A 90 -24.23 -4.44 -34.15
C LEU A 90 -23.13 -5.25 -33.42
N GLY A 91 -22.40 -6.12 -34.13
CA GLY A 91 -21.25 -6.83 -33.56
C GLY A 91 -19.94 -6.02 -33.51
N GLN A 92 -19.76 -5.08 -34.44
CA GLN A 92 -18.52 -4.30 -34.54
C GLN A 92 -18.48 -3.09 -33.59
N LYS A 93 -19.63 -2.50 -33.23
CA LYS A 93 -19.68 -1.39 -32.27
C LYS A 93 -19.36 -1.84 -30.84
N ALA A 94 -19.79 -3.04 -30.44
CA ALA A 94 -19.43 -3.61 -29.13
C ALA A 94 -17.93 -3.96 -29.07
N ALA A 95 -17.40 -4.61 -30.11
CA ALA A 95 -15.98 -4.96 -30.18
C ALA A 95 -15.05 -3.73 -30.23
N LEU A 96 -15.44 -2.64 -30.92
CA LEU A 96 -14.65 -1.41 -30.96
C LEU A 96 -14.73 -0.59 -29.65
N LEU A 97 -15.82 -0.67 -28.90
CA LEU A 97 -15.91 -0.08 -27.56
C LEU A 97 -15.10 -0.88 -26.52
N GLU A 98 -15.09 -2.21 -26.61
CA GLU A 98 -14.21 -3.06 -25.79
C GLU A 98 -12.74 -2.78 -26.09
N VAL A 99 -12.35 -2.71 -27.36
CA VAL A 99 -10.96 -2.41 -27.77
C VAL A 99 -10.54 -0.99 -27.37
N ALA A 100 -11.43 0.00 -27.42
CA ALA A 100 -11.15 1.35 -26.95
C ALA A 100 -10.95 1.39 -25.43
N GLN A 101 -11.75 0.66 -24.64
CA GLN A 101 -11.55 0.54 -23.19
C GLN A 101 -10.28 -0.22 -22.83
N VAL A 102 -9.93 -1.27 -23.57
CA VAL A 102 -8.68 -2.03 -23.39
C VAL A 102 -7.45 -1.15 -23.62
N VAL A 103 -7.52 -0.16 -24.52
CA VAL A 103 -6.32 0.62 -24.92
C VAL A 103 -6.23 2.02 -24.33
N THR A 104 -7.33 2.64 -23.89
CA THR A 104 -7.25 3.74 -22.91
C THR A 104 -7.00 3.22 -21.49
N GLY A 105 -7.12 1.91 -21.28
CA GLY A 105 -7.02 1.23 -19.98
C GLY A 105 -5.68 0.56 -19.69
N ILE A 106 -4.68 0.59 -20.59
CA ILE A 106 -3.30 0.21 -20.24
C ILE A 106 -2.62 1.36 -19.46
N THR A 107 -3.32 1.90 -18.47
CA THR A 107 -2.64 2.31 -17.26
C THR A 107 -2.51 0.99 -16.51
N ILE A 108 -1.33 0.38 -16.53
CA ILE A 108 -1.01 -0.63 -15.53
C ILE A 108 -0.97 0.17 -14.23
N ASN A 109 -2.14 0.34 -13.61
CA ASN A 109 -2.24 0.69 -12.21
C ASN A 109 -1.60 -0.50 -11.51
N ARG A 110 -0.29 -0.42 -11.32
CA ARG A 110 0.44 -1.41 -10.55
C ARG A 110 -0.26 -1.43 -9.20
N PRO A 111 -0.73 -2.61 -8.74
CA PRO A 111 -1.16 -2.74 -7.37
C PRO A 111 -0.05 -2.17 -6.50
N THR A 112 -0.46 -1.43 -5.49
CA THR A 112 0.40 -1.21 -4.33
C THR A 112 0.71 -2.58 -3.71
N ASP A 113 1.73 -2.65 -2.88
CA ASP A 113 2.29 -3.91 -2.36
C ASP A 113 1.30 -4.77 -1.55
N GLU A 114 0.86 -5.94 -2.06
CA GLU A 114 -0.32 -6.61 -1.49
C GLU A 114 -0.14 -8.13 -1.34
N SER A 115 0.19 -8.69 -0.18
CA SER A 115 0.44 -10.14 -0.05
C SER A 115 0.26 -10.61 1.37
N ASN A 116 -0.32 -11.80 1.55
CA ASN A 116 -0.53 -12.38 2.86
C ASN A 116 0.04 -13.80 3.02
N ALA A 117 0.18 -14.20 4.27
CA ALA A 117 0.53 -15.55 4.65
C ALA A 117 0.13 -15.87 6.10
N ILE A 118 -0.22 -17.13 6.34
CA ILE A 118 -0.35 -17.72 7.67
C ILE A 118 0.54 -18.96 7.73
N LEU A 119 1.46 -19.01 8.68
CA LEU A 119 2.28 -20.18 8.98
C LEU A 119 2.02 -20.62 10.43
N VAL A 120 1.68 -21.89 10.58
CA VAL A 120 1.41 -22.54 11.86
C VAL A 120 2.46 -23.62 12.07
N GLY A 121 3.21 -23.54 13.16
CA GLY A 121 4.22 -24.51 13.55
C GLY A 121 3.62 -25.78 14.16
N ALA A 122 4.49 -26.77 14.36
CA ALA A 122 4.13 -28.10 14.88
C ALA A 122 3.33 -28.08 16.20
N SER A 123 3.54 -27.09 17.08
CA SER A 123 2.83 -26.98 18.37
C SER A 123 1.34 -26.74 18.22
N HIS A 124 0.92 -26.14 17.10
CA HIS A 124 -0.45 -25.73 16.80
C HIS A 124 -1.05 -26.47 15.61
N SER A 125 -0.36 -27.49 15.08
CA SER A 125 -0.87 -28.35 14.03
C SER A 125 -1.36 -29.68 14.60
N GLN A 126 -2.46 -30.23 14.07
CA GLN A 126 -2.99 -31.52 14.49
C GLN A 126 -2.03 -32.68 14.19
N ASN A 127 -1.31 -32.65 13.07
CA ASN A 127 -0.39 -33.73 12.68
C ASN A 127 1.04 -33.55 13.21
N GLY A 128 1.31 -32.45 13.94
CA GLY A 128 2.63 -32.17 14.50
C GLY A 128 3.66 -31.65 13.48
N HIS A 129 3.24 -31.29 12.27
CA HIS A 129 4.09 -30.66 11.25
C HIS A 129 3.58 -29.26 10.89
N PRO A 130 4.47 -28.37 10.42
CA PRO A 130 4.06 -27.05 9.97
C PRO A 130 3.00 -27.06 8.86
N ILE A 131 2.13 -26.06 8.90
CA ILE A 131 1.13 -25.74 7.89
C ILE A 131 1.43 -24.32 7.41
N ALA A 132 1.36 -24.07 6.10
CA ALA A 132 1.41 -22.73 5.56
C ALA A 132 0.30 -22.51 4.53
N VAL A 133 -0.31 -21.34 4.59
CA VAL A 133 -1.16 -20.82 3.52
C VAL A 133 -0.50 -19.52 3.05
N PHE A 134 0.06 -19.56 1.85
CA PHE A 134 0.71 -18.43 1.21
C PHE A 134 -0.23 -17.78 0.19
N GLY A 135 -0.20 -16.46 0.13
CA GLY A 135 -1.09 -15.68 -0.71
C GLY A 135 -0.49 -14.40 -1.28
N PRO A 136 0.42 -14.49 -2.27
CA PRO A 136 0.81 -13.32 -3.04
C PRO A 136 -0.39 -12.69 -3.78
N GLN A 137 -0.58 -11.38 -3.64
CA GLN A 137 -1.57 -10.58 -4.38
C GLN A 137 -0.79 -9.62 -5.28
N VAL A 138 -0.96 -9.79 -6.59
CA VAL A 138 -0.26 -8.95 -7.57
C VAL A 138 -1.26 -8.37 -8.55
N GLY A 139 -2.50 -8.17 -8.10
CA GLY A 139 -3.62 -7.77 -8.94
C GLY A 139 -4.24 -8.93 -9.71
N TYR A 140 -5.22 -8.62 -10.54
CA TYR A 140 -5.99 -9.60 -11.31
C TYR A 140 -5.95 -9.23 -12.79
N PHE A 141 -5.30 -10.05 -13.60
CA PHE A 141 -5.05 -9.77 -15.01
C PHE A 141 -5.53 -10.89 -15.93
N ASN A 142 -5.80 -10.55 -17.19
CA ASN A 142 -6.05 -11.53 -18.24
C ASN A 142 -5.19 -11.27 -19.50
N PRO A 143 -4.24 -12.17 -19.84
CA PRO A 143 -3.77 -13.30 -19.02
C PRO A 143 -3.16 -12.82 -17.69
N GLU A 144 -3.14 -13.69 -16.68
CA GLU A 144 -2.59 -13.39 -15.37
C GLU A 144 -1.06 -13.17 -15.45
N ILE A 145 -0.50 -12.32 -14.59
CA ILE A 145 0.92 -11.99 -14.63
C ILE A 145 1.81 -13.04 -13.98
N LEU A 146 1.27 -13.87 -13.10
CA LEU A 146 1.99 -15.00 -12.51
C LEU A 146 1.98 -16.18 -13.49
N LEU A 147 3.17 -16.70 -13.81
CA LEU A 147 3.32 -17.91 -14.61
C LEU A 147 3.54 -19.09 -13.67
N GLN A 148 2.61 -20.05 -13.65
CA GLN A 148 2.84 -21.30 -12.93
C GLN A 148 3.81 -22.20 -13.71
N GLU A 149 4.81 -22.74 -13.03
CA GLU A 149 5.85 -23.57 -13.63
C GLU A 149 6.31 -24.70 -12.70
N ASP A 150 6.87 -25.75 -13.31
CA ASP A 150 7.48 -26.90 -12.64
C ASP A 150 8.83 -27.18 -13.34
N LEU A 151 9.91 -26.85 -12.64
CA LEU A 151 11.27 -26.81 -13.19
C LEU A 151 12.13 -27.92 -12.58
N HIS A 152 12.51 -28.88 -13.44
CA HIS A 152 13.41 -29.98 -13.11
C HIS A 152 14.69 -29.91 -13.95
N GLY A 153 15.84 -29.85 -13.30
CA GLY A 153 17.13 -29.85 -13.97
C GLY A 153 18.27 -30.33 -13.06
N PRO A 154 19.48 -30.52 -13.61
CA PRO A 154 20.64 -30.87 -12.80
C PRO A 154 20.91 -29.82 -11.70
N GLY A 155 20.56 -30.15 -10.46
CA GLY A 155 20.79 -29.28 -9.29
C GLY A 155 19.69 -28.25 -8.99
N TYR A 156 18.59 -28.25 -9.75
CA TYR A 156 17.43 -27.36 -9.54
C TYR A 156 16.14 -28.18 -9.55
N GLU A 157 15.30 -27.98 -8.54
CA GLU A 157 14.10 -28.79 -8.31
C GLU A 157 13.07 -27.93 -7.56
N ALA A 158 12.19 -27.26 -8.32
CA ALA A 158 11.18 -26.38 -7.76
C ALA A 158 9.91 -26.30 -8.63
N ALA A 159 8.78 -26.16 -7.97
CA ALA A 159 7.47 -25.94 -8.60
C ALA A 159 6.75 -24.80 -7.91
N GLY A 160 6.11 -23.91 -8.67
CA GLY A 160 5.48 -22.72 -8.11
C GLY A 160 5.04 -21.74 -9.17
N VAL A 161 5.18 -20.46 -8.86
CA VAL A 161 4.88 -19.36 -9.77
C VAL A 161 6.10 -18.45 -9.93
N ALA A 162 6.22 -17.92 -11.14
CA ALA A 162 7.21 -16.92 -11.49
C ALA A 162 6.59 -15.57 -11.83
N ILE A 163 7.33 -14.50 -11.58
CA ILE A 163 6.94 -13.12 -11.92
C ILE A 163 7.40 -12.72 -13.33
N PRO A 164 6.72 -11.75 -13.99
CA PRO A 164 7.12 -11.29 -15.32
C PRO A 164 8.57 -10.79 -15.37
N GLY A 165 9.35 -11.33 -16.30
CA GLY A 165 10.74 -10.93 -16.52
C GLY A 165 11.78 -11.71 -15.71
N ALA A 166 11.36 -12.68 -14.89
CA ALA A 166 12.24 -13.59 -14.16
C ALA A 166 11.77 -15.07 -14.24
N SER A 167 11.01 -15.43 -15.28
CA SER A 167 10.44 -16.76 -15.53
C SER A 167 11.45 -17.90 -15.78
N GLU A 168 12.73 -17.67 -15.52
CA GLU A 168 13.78 -18.68 -15.56
C GLU A 168 13.95 -19.41 -14.22
N VAL A 169 13.34 -18.90 -13.14
CA VAL A 169 13.38 -19.44 -11.79
C VAL A 169 12.03 -19.30 -11.08
N VAL A 170 11.81 -20.12 -10.05
CA VAL A 170 10.58 -20.09 -9.24
C VAL A 170 10.79 -19.12 -8.09
N GLU A 171 10.14 -17.95 -8.10
CA GLU A 171 10.24 -17.01 -6.99
C GLU A 171 9.38 -17.43 -5.79
N MET A 172 8.23 -18.09 -5.98
CA MET A 172 7.33 -18.49 -4.89
C MET A 172 6.77 -19.89 -5.18
N GLY A 173 6.87 -20.81 -4.23
CA GLY A 173 6.46 -22.18 -4.48
C GLY A 173 7.02 -23.18 -3.48
N ARG A 174 7.47 -24.33 -3.99
CA ARG A 174 8.06 -25.40 -3.20
C ARG A 174 9.29 -25.99 -3.86
N GLY A 175 10.19 -26.48 -3.01
CA GLY A 175 11.30 -27.33 -3.38
C GLY A 175 10.97 -28.77 -3.02
N VAL A 176 12.01 -29.56 -2.78
CA VAL A 176 11.88 -31.00 -2.46
C VAL A 176 11.12 -31.23 -1.15
N ASN A 177 11.49 -30.52 -0.08
CA ASN A 177 11.04 -30.80 1.29
C ASN A 177 10.58 -29.54 2.06
N PHE A 178 10.38 -28.43 1.37
CA PHE A 178 9.98 -27.15 1.95
C PHE A 178 9.25 -26.30 0.91
N ALA A 179 8.59 -25.26 1.37
CA ALA A 179 7.91 -24.27 0.55
C ALA A 179 8.24 -22.86 1.03
N TRP A 180 8.09 -21.89 0.13
CA TRP A 180 8.34 -20.49 0.41
C TRP A 180 7.42 -19.58 -0.38
N SER A 181 7.22 -18.38 0.15
CA SER A 181 6.54 -17.28 -0.52
C SER A 181 7.09 -15.96 -0.02
N ALA A 182 6.65 -14.86 -0.63
CA ALA A 182 6.98 -13.51 -0.21
C ALA A 182 5.72 -12.71 0.18
N THR A 183 5.91 -11.74 1.06
CA THR A 183 5.06 -10.55 1.15
C THR A 183 5.94 -9.30 1.04
N SER A 184 5.43 -8.17 0.55
CA SER A 184 6.25 -6.95 0.51
C SER A 184 6.57 -6.45 1.92
N ALA A 185 7.81 -6.03 2.16
CA ALA A 185 8.28 -5.62 3.48
C ALA A 185 8.08 -4.13 3.79
N ASN A 186 7.87 -3.30 2.77
CA ASN A 186 7.88 -1.84 2.84
C ASN A 186 9.13 -1.25 3.53
N SER A 187 10.27 -1.96 3.48
CA SER A 187 11.53 -1.45 4.02
C SER A 187 12.02 -0.27 3.20
N ASP A 188 12.58 0.73 3.87
CA ASP A 188 13.09 1.91 3.18
C ASP A 188 14.42 1.65 2.46
N ASN A 189 14.36 1.75 1.13
CA ASN A 189 15.49 1.53 0.23
C ASN A 189 15.68 2.66 -0.80
N ILE A 190 14.98 3.80 -0.63
CA ILE A 190 15.02 4.98 -1.50
C ILE A 190 15.11 6.24 -0.64
N ASP A 191 16.12 7.08 -0.87
CA ASP A 191 16.21 8.42 -0.26
C ASP A 191 16.02 9.50 -1.31
N GLN A 192 15.24 10.55 -1.00
CA GLN A 192 15.21 11.74 -1.85
C GLN A 192 16.37 12.69 -1.54
N ARG A 193 17.12 13.09 -2.58
CA ARG A 193 18.23 14.05 -2.53
C ARG A 193 17.86 15.33 -3.25
N LEU A 194 18.12 16.47 -2.61
CA LEU A 194 18.15 17.78 -3.27
C LEU A 194 19.59 18.18 -3.59
N GLU A 195 19.89 18.19 -4.88
CA GLU A 195 21.18 18.50 -5.46
C GLU A 195 21.27 20.02 -5.69
N LEU A 196 22.11 20.70 -4.92
CA LEU A 196 22.27 22.15 -5.05
C LEU A 196 22.95 22.49 -6.37
N LEU A 197 22.22 23.13 -7.30
CA LEU A 197 22.81 23.54 -8.56
C LEU A 197 23.90 24.58 -8.34
N CYS A 198 24.93 24.53 -9.18
CA CYS A 198 26.07 25.43 -9.11
C CYS A 198 26.49 25.91 -10.49
N ASN A 199 27.31 26.96 -10.54
CA ASN A 199 27.95 27.43 -11.76
C ASN A 199 29.44 27.04 -11.71
N PRO A 200 29.96 26.23 -12.64
CA PRO A 200 31.35 25.79 -12.61
C PRO A 200 32.35 26.94 -12.73
N ASN A 201 31.93 28.08 -13.31
CA ASN A 201 32.74 29.28 -13.48
C ASN A 201 32.58 30.29 -12.33
N GLY A 202 31.78 29.96 -11.30
CA GLY A 202 31.39 30.90 -10.25
C GLY A 202 30.35 31.94 -10.69
N GLY A 203 29.84 32.72 -9.74
CA GLY A 203 28.80 33.72 -9.99
C GLY A 203 27.36 33.17 -9.88
N PRO A 204 26.36 33.85 -10.47
CA PRO A 204 24.96 33.46 -10.31
C PRO A 204 24.69 32.06 -10.89
N VAL A 205 23.84 31.30 -10.20
CA VAL A 205 23.40 29.97 -10.60
C VAL A 205 22.16 30.10 -11.47
N ASN A 206 22.20 29.46 -12.64
CA ASN A 206 21.10 29.43 -13.59
C ASN A 206 20.23 28.18 -13.39
N ALA A 207 18.92 28.29 -13.60
CA ALA A 207 17.97 27.19 -13.65
C ALA A 207 18.28 26.14 -14.74
N GLN A 208 18.99 26.52 -15.81
CA GLN A 208 19.47 25.58 -16.83
C GLN A 208 20.81 24.90 -16.46
N SER A 209 21.36 25.11 -15.26
CA SER A 209 22.65 24.52 -14.92
C SER A 209 22.55 22.98 -14.84
N THR A 210 23.47 22.31 -15.53
CA THR A 210 23.67 20.85 -15.45
C THR A 210 24.86 20.51 -14.54
N PHE A 211 25.17 21.40 -13.59
CA PHE A 211 26.20 21.18 -12.57
C PHE A 211 25.60 21.30 -11.17
N TYR A 212 26.06 20.46 -10.25
CA TYR A 212 25.60 20.40 -8.86
C TYR A 212 26.78 20.32 -7.88
N MET A 213 26.58 20.80 -6.65
CA MET A 213 27.61 20.81 -5.62
C MET A 213 27.70 19.45 -4.93
N PHE A 214 28.86 18.80 -5.03
CA PHE A 214 29.14 17.54 -4.34
C PHE A 214 30.52 17.58 -3.67
N LYS A 215 30.57 17.35 -2.35
CA LYS A 215 31.80 17.35 -1.54
C LYS A 215 32.69 18.58 -1.80
N GLY A 216 32.05 19.75 -1.90
CA GLY A 216 32.72 21.03 -2.12
C GLY A 216 33.15 21.34 -3.56
N LYS A 217 32.78 20.49 -4.53
CA LYS A 217 33.09 20.69 -5.96
C LYS A 217 31.82 20.84 -6.79
N CYS A 218 31.84 21.80 -7.71
CA CYS A 218 30.80 21.94 -8.72
C CYS A 218 31.01 20.87 -9.80
N THR A 219 30.17 19.84 -9.78
CA THR A 219 30.31 18.58 -10.53
C THR A 219 29.29 18.56 -11.66
N GLN A 220 29.70 18.16 -12.86
CA GLN A 220 28.81 18.05 -14.01
C GLN A 220 27.92 16.81 -13.87
N MET A 221 26.64 16.95 -14.21
CA MET A 221 25.74 15.82 -14.42
C MET A 221 26.16 15.02 -15.64
N SER A 222 26.02 13.70 -15.60
CA SER A 222 26.06 12.90 -16.83
C SER A 222 24.71 13.01 -17.55
N GLU A 223 24.73 12.88 -18.87
CA GLU A 223 23.52 12.97 -19.70
C GLU A 223 23.41 11.70 -20.55
N ASP A 224 22.20 11.17 -20.65
CA ASP A 224 21.87 10.12 -21.63
C ASP A 224 20.69 10.57 -22.48
N THR A 225 20.81 10.40 -23.80
CA THR A 225 19.80 10.83 -24.76
C THR A 225 19.32 9.63 -25.56
N PHE A 226 18.03 9.35 -25.45
CA PHE A 226 17.39 8.24 -26.13
C PHE A 226 16.16 8.71 -26.92
N THR A 227 15.73 7.87 -27.86
CA THR A 227 14.64 8.19 -28.79
C THR A 227 13.45 7.26 -28.56
N GLN A 228 12.26 7.84 -28.36
CA GLN A 228 10.99 7.13 -28.29
C GLN A 228 10.26 7.26 -29.62
N ASN A 229 9.99 6.12 -30.27
CA ASN A 229 9.22 6.08 -31.52
C ASN A 229 7.77 5.72 -31.22
N LEU A 230 6.89 6.71 -31.29
CA LEU A 230 5.44 6.54 -31.18
C LEU A 230 4.91 6.02 -32.52
N LYS A 231 4.25 4.87 -32.49
CA LYS A 231 3.56 4.28 -33.64
C LYS A 231 2.07 4.29 -33.38
N PRO A 232 1.22 4.63 -34.38
CA PRO A 232 -0.22 4.44 -34.26
C PRO A 232 -0.51 2.98 -33.99
N THR A 233 -1.35 2.70 -33.00
CA THR A 233 -1.85 1.35 -32.72
C THR A 233 -3.28 1.23 -33.23
N VAL A 234 -3.77 0.01 -33.37
CA VAL A 234 -5.15 -0.26 -33.83
C VAL A 234 -6.21 0.34 -32.88
N ALA A 235 -5.79 0.68 -31.66
CA ALA A 235 -6.68 1.07 -30.58
C ALA A 235 -6.29 2.40 -29.92
N GLY A 236 -5.17 3.01 -30.33
CA GLY A 236 -4.76 4.36 -29.97
C GLY A 236 -4.76 5.26 -31.21
N GLY A 237 -5.59 6.30 -31.20
CA GLY A 237 -5.50 7.36 -32.20
C GLY A 237 -4.23 8.18 -32.01
N GLY A 238 -3.49 8.44 -33.09
CA GLY A 238 -2.28 9.28 -33.04
C GLY A 238 -1.50 9.26 -34.35
N GLN A 239 -0.69 10.29 -34.60
CA GLN A 239 0.29 10.28 -35.68
C GLN A 239 1.57 9.62 -35.20
N ALA A 240 2.27 8.94 -36.11
CA ALA A 240 3.61 8.47 -35.82
C ALA A 240 4.51 9.67 -35.48
N ALA A 241 5.28 9.55 -34.41
CA ALA A 241 6.19 10.62 -33.97
C ALA A 241 7.45 10.02 -33.36
N THR A 242 8.53 10.78 -33.43
CA THR A 242 9.80 10.42 -32.81
C THR A 242 10.14 11.51 -31.80
N ILE A 243 10.26 11.12 -30.53
CA ILE A 243 10.55 12.02 -29.42
C ILE A 243 11.96 11.72 -28.91
N SER A 244 12.87 12.69 -28.99
CA SER A 244 14.15 12.59 -28.28
C SER A 244 13.96 13.02 -26.83
N ARG A 245 14.47 12.22 -25.90
CA ARG A 245 14.47 12.46 -24.46
C ARG A 245 15.90 12.53 -23.97
N THR A 246 16.20 13.47 -23.08
CA THR A 246 17.48 13.55 -22.39
C THR A 246 17.23 13.44 -20.89
N ILE A 247 17.93 12.53 -20.23
CA ILE A 247 17.93 12.39 -18.78
C ILE A 247 19.25 12.89 -18.20
N HIS A 248 19.19 13.48 -17.01
CA HIS A 248 20.35 13.93 -16.26
C HIS A 248 20.60 12.98 -15.09
N ILE A 249 21.88 12.68 -14.83
CA ILE A 249 22.31 11.70 -13.83
C ILE A 249 23.36 12.35 -12.92
N THR A 250 23.13 12.31 -11.62
CA THR A 250 24.12 12.68 -10.59
C THR A 250 24.76 11.43 -9.99
N VAL A 251 25.70 11.63 -9.06
CA VAL A 251 26.26 10.53 -8.24
C VAL A 251 25.20 9.78 -7.43
N HIS A 252 24.05 10.40 -7.15
CA HIS A 252 22.97 9.80 -6.39
C HIS A 252 21.91 9.12 -7.26
N GLY A 253 21.90 9.31 -8.58
CA GLY A 253 20.96 8.66 -9.48
C GLY A 253 20.37 9.57 -10.56
N ILE A 254 19.23 9.16 -11.11
CA ILE A 254 18.53 9.87 -12.18
C ILE A 254 17.75 11.06 -11.58
N VAL A 255 17.93 12.24 -12.17
CA VAL A 255 17.17 13.44 -11.81
C VAL A 255 15.69 13.25 -12.19
N GLN A 256 14.81 13.38 -11.20
CA GLN A 256 13.35 13.29 -11.34
C GLN A 256 12.71 14.64 -11.72
N GLY A 257 13.41 15.74 -11.45
CA GLY A 257 12.95 17.09 -11.78
C GLY A 257 13.77 18.18 -11.11
N PHE A 258 13.32 19.42 -11.25
CA PHE A 258 13.98 20.59 -10.69
C PHE A 258 12.98 21.51 -9.99
N THR A 259 13.39 22.07 -8.86
CA THR A 259 12.59 22.99 -8.04
C THR A 259 13.51 24.01 -7.37
N THR A 260 13.02 24.71 -6.35
CA THR A 260 13.85 25.55 -5.47
C THR A 260 13.80 25.06 -4.02
N ALA A 261 14.87 25.34 -3.28
CA ALA A 261 14.94 25.14 -1.85
C ALA A 261 15.77 26.26 -1.19
N SER A 262 15.70 26.35 0.15
CA SER A 262 16.50 27.30 0.93
C SER A 262 16.32 28.76 0.48
N GLY A 263 15.09 29.17 0.17
CA GLY A 263 14.77 30.55 -0.19
C GLY A 263 15.09 30.87 -1.66
N GLY A 264 14.70 29.99 -2.57
CA GLY A 264 14.74 30.21 -4.02
C GLY A 264 15.99 29.69 -4.73
N LYS A 265 16.85 28.92 -4.06
CA LYS A 265 18.03 28.35 -4.72
C LYS A 265 17.60 27.18 -5.61
N PRO A 266 18.01 27.14 -6.88
CA PRO A 266 17.63 26.06 -7.78
C PRO A 266 18.30 24.75 -7.36
N VAL A 267 17.52 23.67 -7.36
CA VAL A 267 17.95 22.32 -7.00
C VAL A 267 17.42 21.30 -8.00
N ALA A 268 18.16 20.21 -8.22
CA ALA A 268 17.63 19.01 -8.86
C ALA A 268 17.17 18.01 -7.79
N VAL A 269 16.07 17.32 -8.05
CA VAL A 269 15.50 16.27 -7.19
C VAL A 269 15.95 14.92 -7.74
N VAL A 270 16.50 14.06 -6.88
CA VAL A 270 16.96 12.71 -7.24
C VAL A 270 16.39 11.71 -6.25
N ASP A 271 15.81 10.63 -6.75
CA ASP A 271 15.45 9.47 -5.93
C ASP A 271 16.64 8.50 -5.92
N GLN A 272 17.42 8.53 -4.85
CA GLN A 272 18.56 7.65 -4.65
C GLN A 272 18.06 6.27 -4.22
N ARG A 273 17.86 5.38 -5.20
CA ARG A 273 17.45 3.99 -4.98
C ARG A 273 18.66 3.09 -4.76
N SER A 274 18.66 2.35 -3.66
CA SER A 274 19.74 1.40 -3.29
C SER A 274 19.97 0.31 -4.33
N THR A 275 18.91 -0.15 -4.99
CA THR A 275 18.96 -1.20 -6.01
C THR A 275 19.33 -0.69 -7.41
N TYR A 276 19.53 0.62 -7.61
CA TYR A 276 19.91 1.16 -8.93
C TYR A 276 21.26 0.59 -9.39
N GLY A 277 21.25 -0.18 -10.47
CA GLY A 277 22.44 -0.88 -10.98
C GLY A 277 22.69 -2.25 -10.33
N HIS A 278 21.83 -2.66 -9.40
CA HIS A 278 21.85 -3.93 -8.67
C HIS A 278 20.56 -4.74 -8.89
N ASP A 279 19.70 -4.34 -9.84
CA ASP A 279 18.41 -4.98 -10.11
C ASP A 279 18.56 -6.49 -10.43
N GLY A 280 19.68 -6.90 -11.03
CA GLY A 280 19.96 -8.31 -11.36
C GLY A 280 20.53 -9.14 -10.21
N ASP A 281 20.97 -8.54 -9.10
CA ASP A 281 21.68 -9.24 -8.03
C ASP A 281 20.78 -10.27 -7.32
N SER A 282 19.47 -9.99 -7.24
CA SER A 282 18.48 -10.87 -6.62
C SER A 282 18.34 -12.23 -7.30
N VAL A 283 18.74 -12.37 -8.57
CA VAL A 283 18.66 -13.64 -9.32
C VAL A 283 19.41 -14.76 -8.59
N LEU A 284 20.52 -14.44 -7.90
CA LEU A 284 21.26 -15.42 -7.11
C LEU A 284 20.42 -16.00 -5.96
N GLY A 285 19.69 -15.13 -5.25
CA GLY A 285 18.82 -15.57 -4.17
C GLY A 285 17.65 -16.40 -4.67
N PHE A 286 16.97 -15.94 -5.73
CA PHE A 286 15.86 -16.68 -6.36
C PHE A 286 16.30 -18.07 -6.83
N LEU A 287 17.45 -18.15 -7.51
CA LEU A 287 17.99 -19.42 -7.98
C LEU A 287 18.33 -20.37 -6.82
N GLU A 288 19.06 -19.90 -5.81
CA GLU A 288 19.55 -20.75 -4.73
C GLU A 288 18.43 -21.34 -3.85
N ILE A 289 17.28 -20.65 -3.73
CA ILE A 289 16.13 -21.18 -3.01
C ILE A 289 15.62 -22.46 -3.68
N GLY A 290 15.59 -22.53 -5.01
CA GLY A 290 15.18 -23.72 -5.76
C GLY A 290 16.25 -24.82 -5.90
N MET A 291 17.46 -24.59 -5.38
CA MET A 291 18.59 -25.53 -5.49
C MET A 291 18.83 -26.29 -4.17
N PRO A 292 18.62 -27.62 -4.10
CA PRO A 292 18.79 -28.40 -2.87
C PRO A 292 20.21 -28.36 -2.28
N ALA A 293 21.23 -28.10 -3.10
CA ALA A 293 22.61 -27.93 -2.66
C ALA A 293 22.83 -26.67 -1.81
N TYR A 294 21.99 -25.64 -2.00
CA TYR A 294 22.06 -24.37 -1.27
C TYR A 294 20.99 -24.29 -0.20
N THR A 295 19.75 -24.70 -0.48
CA THR A 295 18.62 -24.59 0.43
C THR A 295 18.03 -25.95 0.79
N HIS A 296 18.09 -26.30 2.07
CA HIS A 296 17.61 -27.60 2.59
C HIS A 296 16.97 -27.53 3.99
N ASP A 297 17.09 -26.39 4.67
CA ASP A 297 16.48 -26.09 5.96
C ASP A 297 16.20 -24.58 6.10
N ALA A 298 15.55 -24.18 7.19
CA ALA A 298 15.21 -22.77 7.43
C ALA A 298 16.45 -21.84 7.49
N LYS A 299 17.60 -22.35 7.94
CA LYS A 299 18.80 -21.54 8.13
C LYS A 299 19.53 -21.28 6.80
N SER A 300 19.63 -22.30 5.98
CA SER A 300 20.11 -22.20 4.60
C SER A 300 19.17 -21.36 3.74
N PHE A 301 17.85 -21.48 3.92
CA PHE A 301 16.87 -20.59 3.29
C PHE A 301 17.14 -19.11 3.59
N ILE A 302 17.33 -18.74 4.86
CA ILE A 302 17.69 -17.36 5.23
C ILE A 302 18.99 -16.92 4.54
N SER A 303 19.98 -17.80 4.44
CA SER A 303 21.22 -17.48 3.74
C SER A 303 21.02 -17.18 2.25
N SER A 304 20.13 -17.90 1.57
CA SER A 304 19.80 -17.65 0.16
C SER A 304 18.89 -16.43 -0.01
N ALA A 305 17.87 -16.28 0.82
CA ALA A 305 16.98 -15.11 0.84
C ALA A 305 17.74 -13.80 1.13
N SER A 306 18.82 -13.85 1.92
CA SER A 306 19.68 -12.69 2.19
C SER A 306 20.41 -12.12 0.97
N LYS A 307 20.46 -12.86 -0.14
CA LYS A 307 21.04 -12.41 -1.42
C LYS A 307 20.04 -11.66 -2.28
N ILE A 308 18.78 -11.58 -1.86
CA ILE A 308 17.72 -10.84 -2.53
C ILE A 308 17.79 -9.38 -2.07
N VAL A 309 18.03 -8.48 -3.01
CA VAL A 309 18.23 -7.04 -2.74
C VAL A 309 16.92 -6.24 -2.76
N PHE A 310 15.83 -6.86 -3.19
CA PHE A 310 14.47 -6.30 -3.12
C PHE A 310 13.85 -6.46 -1.72
N THR A 311 12.85 -5.65 -1.42
CA THR A 311 12.28 -5.48 -0.07
C THR A 311 11.08 -6.40 0.16
N PHE A 312 11.33 -7.66 0.52
CA PHE A 312 10.30 -8.68 0.78
C PHE A 312 10.51 -9.37 2.13
N ASN A 313 9.43 -9.76 2.80
CA ASN A 313 9.45 -10.76 3.85
C ASN A 313 9.36 -12.15 3.19
N TRP A 314 10.45 -12.91 3.26
CA TRP A 314 10.56 -14.26 2.74
C TRP A 314 10.16 -15.27 3.80
N LEU A 315 9.10 -15.99 3.52
CA LEU A 315 8.48 -16.92 4.44
C LEU A 315 8.82 -18.34 4.04
N TYR A 316 9.16 -19.18 5.00
CA TYR A 316 9.55 -20.57 4.80
C TYR A 316 8.72 -21.50 5.66
N ALA A 317 8.27 -22.60 5.07
CA ALA A 317 7.71 -23.73 5.79
C ALA A 317 8.42 -25.01 5.33
N GLY A 318 8.98 -25.76 6.26
CA GLY A 318 9.55 -27.09 6.04
C GLY A 318 9.01 -28.07 7.08
N ARG A 319 9.40 -29.35 6.98
CA ARG A 319 8.90 -30.44 7.84
C ARG A 319 8.92 -30.15 9.35
N ASN A 320 9.91 -29.40 9.83
CA ASN A 320 10.14 -29.15 11.26
C ASN A 320 10.18 -27.67 11.64
N SER A 321 10.11 -26.77 10.66
CA SER A 321 10.39 -25.36 10.90
C SER A 321 9.52 -24.44 10.06
N ILE A 322 9.13 -23.33 10.67
CA ILE A 322 8.66 -22.13 9.98
C ILE A 322 9.70 -21.02 10.19
N ALA A 323 9.87 -20.15 9.20
CA ALA A 323 10.77 -19.01 9.31
C ALA A 323 10.29 -17.80 8.49
N ASP A 324 10.80 -16.63 8.88
CA ASP A 324 10.61 -15.35 8.20
C ASP A 324 11.95 -14.63 8.12
N TYR A 325 12.24 -13.97 7.00
CA TYR A 325 13.39 -13.11 6.78
C TYR A 325 13.01 -11.91 5.91
N SER A 326 13.21 -10.69 6.42
CA SER A 326 12.97 -9.47 5.67
C SER A 326 14.21 -9.06 4.87
N SER A 327 14.17 -9.21 3.54
CA SER A 327 15.27 -8.90 2.61
C SER A 327 15.30 -7.43 2.18
N GLY A 328 16.41 -7.03 1.54
CA GLY A 328 16.58 -5.69 0.98
C GLY A 328 18.03 -5.23 0.98
N LEU A 329 18.39 -4.35 0.06
CA LEU A 329 19.67 -3.62 0.08
C LEU A 329 19.50 -2.32 0.88
N LEU A 330 19.55 -2.45 2.21
CA LEU A 330 19.10 -1.38 3.12
C LEU A 330 20.25 -0.47 3.54
N PRO A 331 20.21 0.84 3.22
CA PRO A 331 21.32 1.75 3.50
C PRO A 331 21.44 2.11 4.99
N ILE A 332 22.67 2.14 5.50
CA ILE A 332 22.98 2.72 6.81
C ILE A 332 23.12 4.23 6.64
N ARG A 333 22.20 5.00 7.23
CA ARG A 333 22.20 6.46 7.19
C ARG A 333 22.95 7.05 8.41
N PRO A 334 23.59 8.22 8.30
CA PRO A 334 24.16 8.90 9.46
C PRO A 334 23.12 9.15 10.55
N SER A 335 23.47 8.95 11.82
CA SER A 335 22.51 9.01 12.93
C SER A 335 21.87 10.38 13.18
N ASN A 336 22.41 11.44 12.57
CA ASN A 336 21.90 12.81 12.66
C ASN A 336 21.13 13.25 11.40
N VAL A 337 20.92 12.36 10.43
CA VAL A 337 20.04 12.58 9.29
C VAL A 337 18.63 12.13 9.64
N ASP A 338 17.63 12.95 9.29
CA ASP A 338 16.24 12.51 9.32
C ASP A 338 15.98 11.65 8.08
N PRO A 339 15.69 10.35 8.24
CA PRO A 339 15.53 9.47 7.09
C PRO A 339 14.16 9.61 6.41
N ASN A 340 13.30 10.55 6.86
CA ASN A 340 11.92 10.70 6.38
C ASN A 340 11.67 12.03 5.69
N LEU A 341 12.73 12.78 5.47
CA LEU A 341 12.70 14.06 4.78
C LEU A 341 13.78 14.03 3.72
N PRO A 342 13.59 14.74 2.59
CA PRO A 342 14.66 14.86 1.61
C PRO A 342 15.91 15.47 2.25
N THR A 343 17.07 15.09 1.75
CA THR A 343 18.36 15.51 2.30
C THR A 343 19.21 16.22 1.26
N TRP A 344 20.16 17.05 1.71
CA TRP A 344 21.09 17.69 0.77
C TRP A 344 22.03 16.66 0.13
N GLY A 345 22.06 16.62 -1.21
CA GLY A 345 23.01 15.84 -2.01
C GLY A 345 24.44 16.41 -2.02
N THR A 346 24.81 17.24 -1.06
CA THR A 346 26.11 17.93 -1.05
C THR A 346 27.27 17.07 -0.52
N GLY A 347 27.01 15.81 -0.14
CA GLY A 347 28.01 14.87 0.36
C GLY A 347 28.06 14.70 1.88
N GLN A 348 27.18 15.36 2.64
CA GLN A 348 27.16 15.31 4.11
C GLN A 348 26.23 14.22 4.66
N SER A 349 25.26 13.79 3.86
CA SER A 349 24.19 12.85 4.23
C SER A 349 24.35 11.48 3.55
N GLU A 350 25.54 11.18 3.04
CA GLU A 350 25.84 9.94 2.30
C GLU A 350 25.56 8.69 3.13
N TRP A 351 25.13 7.63 2.46
CA TRP A 351 25.04 6.30 3.05
C TRP A 351 26.41 5.79 3.50
N GLN A 352 26.44 5.07 4.62
CA GLN A 352 27.64 4.59 5.30
C GLN A 352 27.85 3.07 5.11
N GLY A 353 27.23 2.50 4.08
CA GLY A 353 27.22 1.07 3.80
C GLY A 353 25.81 0.49 3.88
N TRP A 354 25.74 -0.83 4.04
CA TRP A 354 24.51 -1.61 4.00
C TRP A 354 24.27 -2.33 5.32
N LEU A 355 23.00 -2.48 5.69
CA LEU A 355 22.60 -3.24 6.87
C LEU A 355 23.06 -4.70 6.71
N PRO A 356 23.81 -5.26 7.68
CA PRO A 356 24.26 -6.66 7.58
C PRO A 356 23.09 -7.61 7.85
N THR A 357 23.10 -8.79 7.21
CA THR A 357 22.06 -9.83 7.32
C THR A 357 21.62 -10.13 8.76
N SER A 358 22.51 -10.10 9.74
CA SER A 358 22.17 -10.37 11.15
C SER A 358 21.30 -9.28 11.81
N GLN A 359 21.19 -8.11 11.19
CA GLN A 359 20.36 -6.98 11.64
C GLN A 359 19.05 -6.86 10.86
N HIS A 360 18.86 -7.67 9.82
CA HIS A 360 17.56 -7.82 9.16
C HIS A 360 16.61 -8.61 10.06
N PRO A 361 15.32 -8.22 10.14
CA PRO A 361 14.28 -8.98 10.82
C PRO A 361 14.27 -10.42 10.36
N GLN A 362 14.45 -11.34 11.30
CA GLN A 362 14.45 -12.77 10.99
C GLN A 362 14.06 -13.61 12.21
N VAL A 363 13.39 -14.72 11.96
CA VAL A 363 13.05 -15.70 13.00
C VAL A 363 12.95 -17.10 12.41
N ILE A 364 13.34 -18.10 13.21
CA ILE A 364 13.05 -19.52 12.95
C ILE A 364 12.30 -20.04 14.17
N ASN A 365 11.14 -20.66 13.95
CA ASN A 365 10.28 -21.23 15.00
C ASN A 365 10.04 -20.24 16.15
N PRO A 366 9.28 -19.15 15.91
CA PRO A 366 9.00 -18.18 16.96
C PRO A 366 8.33 -18.88 18.17
N PRO A 367 8.51 -18.37 19.40
CA PRO A 367 7.91 -18.99 20.59
C PRO A 367 6.38 -19.12 20.54
N SER A 368 5.69 -18.25 19.78
CA SER A 368 4.25 -18.35 19.51
C SER A 368 3.86 -19.56 18.66
N GLY A 369 4.82 -20.17 17.95
CA GLY A 369 4.57 -21.20 16.95
C GLY A 369 3.78 -20.71 15.74
N ILE A 370 3.63 -19.39 15.54
CA ILE A 370 2.81 -18.80 14.49
C ILE A 370 3.57 -17.63 13.86
N ILE A 371 3.50 -17.51 12.53
CA ILE A 371 3.91 -16.33 11.78
C ILE A 371 2.73 -15.92 10.89
N THR A 372 2.27 -14.68 11.02
CA THR A 372 1.33 -14.07 10.07
C THR A 372 2.02 -12.89 9.42
N SER A 373 1.76 -12.71 8.13
CA SER A 373 2.25 -11.55 7.39
C SER A 373 1.15 -11.08 6.47
N TRP A 374 0.90 -9.79 6.44
CA TRP A 374 0.06 -9.16 5.41
C TRP A 374 0.60 -7.79 5.05
N ASN A 375 1.86 -7.74 4.64
CA ASN A 375 2.65 -6.52 4.43
C ASN A 375 2.79 -5.63 5.67
N ASN A 376 2.44 -6.12 6.86
CA ASN A 376 2.61 -5.39 8.12
C ASN A 376 4.09 -5.21 8.45
N LYS A 377 4.36 -4.37 9.44
CA LYS A 377 5.69 -4.17 10.01
C LYS A 377 6.37 -5.49 10.34
N ALA A 378 7.58 -5.71 9.84
CA ALA A 378 8.29 -6.97 10.02
C ALA A 378 8.60 -7.26 11.50
N ALA A 379 9.11 -6.26 12.23
CA ALA A 379 9.51 -6.40 13.63
C ALA A 379 9.42 -5.07 14.42
N PRO A 380 9.34 -5.10 15.76
CA PRO A 380 9.49 -3.92 16.60
C PRO A 380 10.81 -3.18 16.33
N MET A 381 10.79 -1.85 16.39
CA MET A 381 11.93 -0.96 16.10
C MET A 381 12.46 -0.99 14.65
N PHE A 382 11.85 -1.76 13.76
CA PHE A 382 12.20 -1.77 12.34
C PHE A 382 11.26 -0.84 11.57
N SER A 383 11.77 0.34 11.21
CA SER A 383 10.99 1.36 10.52
C SER A 383 10.66 0.97 9.07
N ALA A 384 9.45 1.29 8.60
CA ALA A 384 9.14 1.28 7.17
C ALA A 384 9.72 2.49 6.42
N ASN A 385 9.55 2.48 5.10
CA ASN A 385 9.76 3.61 4.22
C ASN A 385 8.98 4.87 4.65
N ASP A 386 9.50 6.02 4.24
CA ASP A 386 9.00 7.34 4.61
C ASP A 386 7.61 7.70 4.06
N GLY A 387 7.09 6.91 3.11
CA GLY A 387 5.72 7.00 2.59
C GLY A 387 4.70 6.14 3.35
N GLN A 388 5.12 5.32 4.32
CA GLN A 388 4.24 4.39 5.04
C GLN A 388 3.65 5.03 6.30
N PHE A 389 2.40 5.49 6.22
CA PHE A 389 1.69 6.15 7.34
C PHE A 389 0.76 5.23 8.13
N SER A 390 0.66 3.96 7.77
CA SER A 390 -0.32 3.00 8.31
C SER A 390 0.31 1.88 9.13
N TYR A 391 1.62 1.89 9.40
CA TYR A 391 2.25 0.98 10.38
C TYR A 391 1.95 1.39 11.84
N GLY A 392 0.72 1.82 12.11
CA GLY A 392 0.19 2.18 13.42
C GLY A 392 -0.43 1.00 14.15
N MET A 393 -1.30 1.30 15.13
CA MET A 393 -1.97 0.29 15.97
C MET A 393 -2.86 -0.70 15.21
N VAL A 394 -3.23 -0.34 13.98
CA VAL A 394 -4.09 -1.14 13.10
C VAL A 394 -3.34 -1.45 11.81
N TYR A 395 -3.40 -2.71 11.40
CA TYR A 395 -3.05 -3.12 10.05
C TYR A 395 -3.82 -4.39 9.70
N ARG A 396 -4.12 -4.63 8.41
CA ARG A 396 -4.92 -5.77 7.95
C ARG A 396 -4.46 -7.15 8.40
N SER A 397 -3.17 -7.33 8.72
CA SER A 397 -2.65 -8.56 9.34
C SER A 397 -3.40 -8.98 10.62
N MET A 398 -4.04 -8.03 11.31
CA MET A 398 -4.90 -8.29 12.47
C MET A 398 -6.11 -9.17 12.13
N MET A 399 -6.67 -9.06 10.92
CA MET A 399 -7.77 -9.94 10.49
C MET A 399 -7.33 -11.39 10.42
N LEU A 400 -6.12 -11.66 9.90
CA LEU A 400 -5.54 -13.01 9.88
C LEU A 400 -5.28 -13.52 11.30
N ASN A 401 -4.71 -12.67 12.16
CA ASN A 401 -4.44 -13.02 13.56
C ASN A 401 -5.72 -13.38 14.30
N LYS A 402 -6.77 -12.55 14.17
CA LYS A 402 -8.05 -12.79 14.81
C LYS A 402 -8.69 -14.08 14.28
N ALA A 403 -8.81 -14.23 12.97
CA ALA A 403 -9.43 -15.41 12.37
C ALA A 403 -8.70 -16.71 12.74
N LEU A 404 -7.36 -16.71 12.71
CA LEU A 404 -6.58 -17.88 13.14
C LEU A 404 -6.77 -18.17 14.64
N ASN A 405 -6.83 -17.15 15.49
CA ASN A 405 -7.06 -17.34 16.91
C ASN A 405 -8.48 -17.89 17.20
N ASP A 406 -9.47 -17.50 16.41
CA ASP A 406 -10.83 -18.03 16.51
C ASP A 406 -10.82 -19.54 16.17
N GLU A 407 -10.13 -19.94 15.09
CA GLU A 407 -9.94 -21.35 14.71
C GLU A 407 -9.16 -22.15 15.76
N LEU A 408 -8.04 -21.62 16.26
CA LEU A 408 -7.29 -22.26 17.34
C LEU A 408 -8.16 -22.45 18.59
N SER A 409 -8.97 -21.45 18.95
CA SER A 409 -9.84 -21.52 20.11
C SER A 409 -10.94 -22.56 19.94
N ALA A 410 -11.55 -22.63 18.75
CA ALA A 410 -12.60 -23.60 18.41
C ALA A 410 -12.06 -25.05 18.35
N HIS A 411 -10.78 -25.23 18.00
CA HIS A 411 -10.16 -26.54 17.78
C HIS A 411 -9.13 -26.94 18.85
N GLY A 412 -9.27 -26.42 20.09
CA GLY A 412 -8.46 -26.86 21.23
C GLY A 412 -6.96 -26.53 21.12
N GLY A 413 -6.63 -25.45 20.41
CA GLY A 413 -5.29 -24.94 20.18
C GLY A 413 -4.54 -25.61 19.02
N LYS A 414 -5.18 -26.51 18.25
CA LYS A 414 -4.57 -27.21 17.12
C LYS A 414 -5.47 -27.23 15.88
N VAL A 415 -4.91 -26.84 14.74
CA VAL A 415 -5.61 -26.71 13.45
C VAL A 415 -5.08 -27.71 12.41
N THR A 416 -5.91 -28.05 11.42
CA THR A 416 -5.50 -28.72 10.19
C THR A 416 -5.30 -27.67 9.07
N PRO A 417 -4.79 -28.06 7.89
CA PRO A 417 -4.75 -27.15 6.74
C PRO A 417 -6.11 -26.53 6.39
N ALA A 418 -7.21 -27.26 6.62
CA ALA A 418 -8.55 -26.73 6.35
C ALA A 418 -8.88 -25.53 7.23
N GLU A 419 -8.68 -25.61 8.55
CA GLU A 419 -8.95 -24.48 9.45
C GLU A 419 -8.01 -23.29 9.19
N VAL A 420 -6.75 -23.51 8.79
CA VAL A 420 -5.85 -22.39 8.40
C VAL A 420 -6.34 -21.70 7.12
N VAL A 421 -6.87 -22.46 6.16
CA VAL A 421 -7.52 -21.89 4.96
C VAL A 421 -8.79 -21.13 5.35
N THR A 422 -9.64 -21.69 6.22
CA THR A 422 -10.85 -21.01 6.73
C THR A 422 -10.50 -19.70 7.43
N ALA A 423 -9.43 -19.64 8.23
CA ALA A 423 -8.95 -18.40 8.83
C ALA A 423 -8.60 -17.34 7.76
N MET A 424 -7.91 -17.73 6.69
CA MET A 424 -7.58 -16.81 5.60
C MET A 424 -8.83 -16.37 4.81
N GLU A 425 -9.76 -17.28 4.53
CA GLU A 425 -11.04 -16.96 3.84
C GLU A 425 -11.92 -16.03 4.68
N SER A 426 -11.98 -16.26 5.99
CA SER A 426 -12.66 -15.38 6.94
C SER A 426 -12.07 -13.97 6.88
N ALA A 427 -10.75 -13.85 7.03
CA ALA A 427 -10.06 -12.56 6.95
C ALA A 427 -10.22 -11.86 5.60
N ALA A 428 -10.30 -12.62 4.49
CA ALA A 428 -10.45 -12.07 3.15
C ALA A 428 -11.83 -11.41 2.90
N THR A 429 -12.82 -11.62 3.77
CA THR A 429 -14.17 -11.06 3.61
C THR A 429 -14.54 -10.11 4.74
N THR A 430 -13.66 -9.88 5.71
CA THR A 430 -13.90 -9.01 6.86
C THR A 430 -13.62 -7.55 6.52
N ASP A 431 -14.46 -6.66 7.05
CA ASP A 431 -14.21 -5.22 7.06
C ASP A 431 -13.30 -4.85 8.25
N LEU A 432 -12.06 -4.40 7.96
CA LEU A 432 -11.08 -4.10 9.01
C LEU A 432 -11.54 -2.95 9.90
N THR A 433 -12.04 -1.88 9.30
CA THR A 433 -12.48 -0.67 10.01
C THR A 433 -13.57 -1.02 11.01
N ALA A 434 -14.57 -1.80 10.57
CA ALA A 434 -15.62 -2.30 11.45
C ALA A 434 -15.06 -3.17 12.59
N GLN A 435 -14.18 -4.12 12.27
CA GLN A 435 -13.59 -5.05 13.25
C GLN A 435 -12.82 -4.34 14.36
N VAL A 436 -12.11 -3.25 14.05
CA VAL A 436 -11.22 -2.58 15.02
C VAL A 436 -11.86 -1.37 15.70
N GLU A 437 -12.70 -0.59 15.01
CA GLU A 437 -13.21 0.67 15.56
C GLU A 437 -14.55 0.51 16.29
N LEU A 438 -15.45 -0.34 15.80
CA LEU A 438 -16.80 -0.49 16.38
C LEU A 438 -16.80 -0.78 17.89
N PRO A 439 -15.91 -1.64 18.44
CA PRO A 439 -15.87 -1.89 19.88
C PRO A 439 -15.71 -0.60 20.72
N ASN A 440 -14.83 0.31 20.31
CA ASN A 440 -14.63 1.60 20.98
C ASN A 440 -15.80 2.55 20.69
N LEU A 441 -16.26 2.62 19.44
CA LEU A 441 -17.35 3.50 19.03
C LEU A 441 -18.67 3.17 19.76
N PHE A 442 -18.96 1.91 20.06
CA PHE A 442 -20.13 1.53 20.87
C PHE A 442 -20.13 2.11 22.29
N SER A 443 -18.95 2.42 22.85
CA SER A 443 -18.81 3.06 24.16
C SER A 443 -19.01 4.58 24.08
N ILE A 444 -18.64 5.17 22.95
CA ILE A 444 -18.64 6.62 22.70
C ILE A 444 -20.00 7.12 22.21
N LEU A 445 -20.64 6.40 21.30
CA LEU A 445 -21.89 6.80 20.66
C LEU A 445 -23.05 6.89 21.66
N LYS A 446 -23.86 7.94 21.52
CA LYS A 446 -25.04 8.28 22.33
C LYS A 446 -26.21 8.56 21.37
N PRO A 447 -26.94 7.52 20.92
CA PRO A 447 -28.04 7.71 19.99
C PRO A 447 -29.13 8.57 20.64
N THR A 448 -29.63 9.54 19.89
CA THR A 448 -30.68 10.48 20.31
C THR A 448 -32.00 10.27 19.57
N THR A 449 -31.98 9.48 18.49
CA THR A 449 -33.15 9.16 17.67
C THR A 449 -33.40 7.64 17.57
N PRO A 450 -34.63 7.21 17.24
CA PRO A 450 -34.90 5.79 16.97
C PRO A 450 -34.05 5.23 15.82
N VAL A 451 -33.82 6.02 14.77
CA VAL A 451 -33.00 5.66 13.61
C VAL A 451 -31.55 5.39 14.04
N GLU A 452 -30.94 6.30 14.79
CA GLU A 452 -29.60 6.11 15.35
C GLU A 452 -29.49 4.86 16.25
N THR A 453 -30.55 4.57 17.01
CA THR A 453 -30.61 3.36 17.84
C THR A 453 -30.64 2.09 16.98
N GLU A 454 -31.43 2.09 15.91
CA GLU A 454 -31.50 0.98 14.95
C GLU A 454 -30.18 0.79 14.19
N MET A 455 -29.49 1.88 13.81
CA MET A 455 -28.16 1.83 13.20
C MET A 455 -27.15 1.15 14.10
N ILE A 456 -27.10 1.52 15.39
CA ILE A 456 -26.20 0.86 16.36
C ILE A 456 -26.53 -0.63 16.50
N ASN A 457 -27.82 -1.00 16.49
CA ASN A 457 -28.22 -2.40 16.56
C ASN A 457 -27.77 -3.19 15.32
N ALA A 458 -27.88 -2.61 14.13
CA ALA A 458 -27.38 -3.22 12.88
C ALA A 458 -25.86 -3.42 12.93
N LEU A 459 -25.10 -2.40 13.34
CA LEU A 459 -23.64 -2.49 13.50
C LEU A 459 -23.22 -3.53 14.55
N LYS A 460 -23.92 -3.61 15.68
CA LYS A 460 -23.65 -4.63 16.71
C LYS A 460 -23.92 -6.04 16.20
N ALA A 461 -25.00 -6.25 15.46
CA ALA A 461 -25.31 -7.55 14.88
C ALA A 461 -24.25 -7.96 13.86
N TRP A 462 -23.81 -7.02 13.01
CA TRP A 462 -22.75 -7.26 12.04
C TRP A 462 -21.42 -7.62 12.72
N ASN A 463 -21.03 -6.86 13.74
CA ASN A 463 -19.81 -7.11 14.54
C ASN A 463 -19.84 -8.46 15.27
N GLN A 464 -20.99 -8.83 15.84
CA GLN A 464 -21.18 -10.15 16.44
C GLN A 464 -21.11 -11.30 15.43
N SER A 465 -21.41 -11.02 14.16
CA SER A 465 -21.33 -11.99 13.06
C SER A 465 -19.97 -12.04 12.35
N GLY A 466 -18.98 -11.25 12.79
CA GLY A 466 -17.62 -11.27 12.25
C GLY A 466 -17.27 -10.16 11.25
N ASP A 467 -18.10 -9.13 11.13
CA ASP A 467 -17.86 -7.94 10.28
C ASP A 467 -17.67 -8.30 8.77
N HIS A 468 -18.29 -9.38 8.31
CA HIS A 468 -18.14 -9.87 6.94
C HIS A 468 -18.94 -9.07 5.90
N ARG A 469 -18.34 -8.83 4.73
CA ARG A 469 -18.98 -8.34 3.49
C ARG A 469 -19.23 -9.52 2.55
N ILE A 470 -20.19 -10.37 2.92
CA ILE A 470 -20.56 -11.58 2.16
C ILE A 470 -22.02 -11.57 1.76
N ARG A 471 -22.34 -12.24 0.65
CA ARG A 471 -23.72 -12.52 0.24
C ARG A 471 -24.20 -13.82 0.88
N ALA A 472 -25.48 -13.89 1.22
CA ALA A 472 -26.06 -15.14 1.73
C ALA A 472 -26.12 -16.20 0.63
N ASN A 473 -26.41 -15.79 -0.61
CA ASN A 473 -26.29 -16.61 -1.81
C ASN A 473 -25.54 -15.84 -2.91
N PRO A 474 -24.76 -16.52 -3.78
CA PRO A 474 -24.04 -15.86 -4.88
C PRO A 474 -24.93 -15.10 -5.86
N SER A 475 -26.22 -15.43 -5.94
CA SER A 475 -27.21 -14.74 -6.79
C SER A 475 -27.81 -13.48 -6.17
N ASP A 476 -27.58 -13.23 -4.88
CA ASP A 476 -28.20 -12.11 -4.18
C ASP A 476 -27.64 -10.78 -4.70
N ALA A 477 -28.50 -9.78 -4.84
CA ALA A 477 -28.10 -8.46 -5.33
C ALA A 477 -27.32 -7.64 -4.29
N GLN A 478 -27.41 -8.02 -3.01
CA GLN A 478 -26.89 -7.30 -1.86
C GLN A 478 -26.17 -8.24 -0.89
N TYR A 479 -25.32 -7.68 -0.03
CA TYR A 479 -24.69 -8.41 1.08
C TYR A 479 -25.72 -8.79 2.15
N GLN A 480 -25.42 -9.83 2.92
CA GLN A 480 -26.26 -10.30 4.03
C GLN A 480 -26.50 -9.19 5.06
N ASN A 481 -25.46 -8.39 5.36
CA ASN A 481 -25.51 -7.29 6.32
C ASN A 481 -25.55 -5.91 5.62
N ALA A 482 -26.26 -5.79 4.49
CA ALA A 482 -26.25 -4.60 3.63
C ALA A 482 -26.48 -3.27 4.38
N ALA A 483 -27.41 -3.24 5.34
CA ALA A 483 -27.68 -2.04 6.11
C ALA A 483 -26.47 -1.62 6.98
N ALA A 484 -25.84 -2.57 7.66
CA ALA A 484 -24.67 -2.28 8.51
C ALA A 484 -23.46 -1.83 7.67
N ILE A 485 -23.28 -2.45 6.50
CA ILE A 485 -22.23 -2.09 5.54
C ILE A 485 -22.46 -0.68 4.99
N ALA A 486 -23.67 -0.35 4.53
CA ALA A 486 -24.00 1.01 4.10
C ALA A 486 -23.82 2.05 5.22
N ILE A 487 -24.14 1.68 6.46
CA ILE A 487 -23.86 2.54 7.62
C ILE A 487 -22.35 2.75 7.79
N GLY A 488 -21.54 1.68 7.75
CA GLY A 488 -20.08 1.77 7.91
C GLY A 488 -19.42 2.61 6.81
N ASP A 489 -19.76 2.33 5.55
CA ASP A 489 -19.21 3.01 4.37
C ASP A 489 -19.51 4.51 4.37
N GLU A 490 -20.64 4.94 4.95
CA GLU A 490 -20.97 6.35 5.14
C GLU A 490 -20.33 6.94 6.41
N PHE A 491 -20.35 6.20 7.51
CA PHE A 491 -20.03 6.71 8.84
C PHE A 491 -18.52 6.84 9.11
N PHE A 492 -17.71 5.83 8.78
CA PHE A 492 -16.28 5.86 9.11
C PHE A 492 -15.55 7.03 8.42
N PRO A 493 -15.74 7.26 7.10
CA PRO A 493 -15.15 8.43 6.43
C PRO A 493 -15.62 9.77 7.01
N MET A 494 -16.87 9.85 7.51
CA MET A 494 -17.38 11.04 8.18
C MET A 494 -16.70 11.28 9.54
N VAL A 495 -16.35 10.23 10.28
CA VAL A 495 -15.56 10.33 11.51
C VAL A 495 -14.17 10.86 11.21
N ASP A 496 -13.49 10.28 10.22
CA ASP A 496 -12.15 10.72 9.80
C ASP A 496 -12.14 12.19 9.39
N ASN A 497 -13.09 12.57 8.53
CA ASN A 497 -13.23 13.95 8.10
C ASN A 497 -13.54 14.89 9.27
N ALA A 498 -14.49 14.52 10.13
CA ALA A 498 -14.86 15.35 11.27
C ALA A 498 -13.65 15.61 12.18
N LEU A 499 -12.88 14.57 12.50
CA LEU A 499 -11.75 14.65 13.41
C LEU A 499 -10.55 15.40 12.81
N PHE A 500 -10.20 15.14 11.55
CA PHE A 500 -8.89 15.57 11.01
C PHE A 500 -8.96 16.73 10.00
N ALA A 501 -10.14 17.13 9.52
CA ALA A 501 -10.24 18.20 8.51
C ALA A 501 -9.76 19.58 9.01
N SER A 502 -9.94 19.87 10.29
CA SER A 502 -9.44 21.12 10.91
C SER A 502 -7.91 21.22 10.90
N LEU A 503 -7.24 20.06 10.95
CA LEU A 503 -5.79 19.95 10.99
C LEU A 503 -5.18 20.02 9.58
N LEU A 504 -5.82 19.35 8.62
CA LEU A 504 -5.25 19.14 7.28
C LEU A 504 -5.78 20.14 6.24
N GLY A 505 -6.80 20.92 6.59
CA GLY A 505 -7.34 22.01 5.79
C GLY A 505 -8.36 21.53 4.73
N THR A 506 -9.41 22.31 4.52
CA THR A 506 -10.53 21.96 3.61
C THR A 506 -10.19 22.04 2.12
N ASN A 507 -9.08 22.68 1.74
CA ASN A 507 -8.60 22.77 0.35
C ASN A 507 -7.76 21.57 -0.08
N GLY A 508 -7.40 20.71 0.88
CA GLY A 508 -6.57 19.53 0.67
C GLY A 508 -7.36 18.25 0.87
N ILE A 509 -8.57 18.17 0.33
CA ILE A 509 -9.38 16.95 0.35
C ILE A 509 -9.32 16.29 -1.03
N ASN A 510 -8.92 15.02 -1.07
CA ASN A 510 -9.06 14.19 -2.25
C ASN A 510 -10.54 13.89 -2.45
N GLN A 511 -11.09 14.27 -3.61
CA GLN A 511 -12.42 13.87 -4.01
C GLN A 511 -12.34 12.84 -5.13
N LYS A 512 -13.07 11.73 -4.99
CA LYS A 512 -13.35 10.83 -6.10
C LYS A 512 -14.11 11.58 -7.20
N SER A 513 -14.08 11.05 -8.41
CA SER A 513 -14.80 11.62 -9.58
C SER A 513 -16.31 11.73 -9.38
N ASN A 514 -16.87 11.06 -8.37
CA ASN A 514 -18.26 11.12 -7.96
C ASN A 514 -18.55 12.17 -6.88
N GLY A 515 -17.56 13.00 -6.50
CA GLY A 515 -17.69 14.08 -5.53
C GLY A 515 -17.49 13.68 -4.06
N ILE A 516 -17.20 12.41 -3.80
CA ILE A 516 -17.01 11.89 -2.44
C ILE A 516 -15.62 12.19 -1.96
N VAL A 517 -15.56 12.74 -0.74
CA VAL A 517 -14.34 12.95 0.01
C VAL A 517 -13.74 11.59 0.37
N ASP A 518 -12.52 11.33 -0.09
CA ASP A 518 -11.85 10.03 0.02
C ASP A 518 -10.54 10.09 0.80
N GLY A 519 -10.09 11.27 1.22
CA GLY A 519 -8.81 11.42 1.90
C GLY A 519 -8.39 12.88 1.98
N PHE A 520 -7.26 13.16 2.62
CA PHE A 520 -6.63 14.47 2.52
C PHE A 520 -5.50 14.42 1.49
N SER A 521 -5.44 15.34 0.54
CA SER A 521 -4.39 15.40 -0.49
C SER A 521 -2.98 15.55 0.08
N GLU A 522 -2.87 16.08 1.30
CA GLU A 522 -1.61 16.21 2.05
C GLU A 522 -1.14 14.87 2.64
N PHE A 523 -2.04 13.88 2.74
CA PHE A 523 -1.76 12.51 3.10
C PHE A 523 -1.85 11.65 1.83
N GLY A 524 -0.79 10.91 1.50
CA GLY A 524 -0.76 10.04 0.32
C GLY A 524 -1.68 8.81 0.39
N GLN A 525 -2.71 8.83 1.24
CA GLN A 525 -3.62 7.72 1.51
C GLN A 525 -5.07 8.19 1.60
N SER A 526 -6.02 7.29 1.30
CA SER A 526 -7.44 7.52 1.52
C SER A 526 -7.80 7.46 3.01
N PHE A 527 -9.01 7.86 3.38
CA PHE A 527 -9.57 7.65 4.73
C PHE A 527 -9.64 6.17 5.07
N VAL A 528 -10.26 5.41 4.16
CA VAL A 528 -10.34 3.96 4.22
C VAL A 528 -9.84 3.43 2.88
N ASN A 529 -8.89 2.49 2.89
CA ASN A 529 -8.56 1.72 1.69
C ASN A 529 -9.64 0.65 1.48
N ALA A 530 -10.81 1.10 1.02
CA ALA A 530 -12.02 0.31 0.94
C ALA A 530 -11.96 -0.76 -0.17
N PRO A 531 -12.81 -1.81 -0.08
CA PRO A 531 -13.06 -2.78 -1.15
C PRO A 531 -13.23 -2.15 -2.54
N GLY A 532 -12.68 -2.80 -3.57
CA GLY A 532 -12.78 -2.31 -4.93
C GLY A 532 -12.13 -3.21 -5.99
N SER A 533 -12.00 -2.66 -7.19
CA SER A 533 -11.64 -3.42 -8.40
C SER A 533 -10.27 -4.09 -8.37
N LEU A 534 -9.33 -3.62 -7.56
CA LEU A 534 -8.01 -4.23 -7.37
C LEU A 534 -8.07 -5.51 -6.50
N GLY A 535 -9.14 -5.68 -5.72
CA GLY A 535 -9.33 -6.78 -4.77
C GLY A 535 -8.66 -6.56 -3.41
N SER A 536 -7.42 -6.08 -3.39
CA SER A 536 -6.77 -5.71 -2.13
C SER A 536 -7.47 -4.55 -1.44
N SER A 537 -7.46 -4.59 -0.10
CA SER A 537 -8.04 -3.56 0.75
C SER A 537 -7.32 -3.48 2.10
N TYR A 538 -7.55 -2.38 2.82
CA TYR A 538 -7.12 -2.10 4.18
C TYR A 538 -5.60 -2.16 4.42
N ASP A 539 -4.77 -1.86 3.43
CA ASP A 539 -3.31 -1.71 3.57
C ASP A 539 -2.85 -0.28 3.91
N GLY A 540 -3.80 0.64 3.98
CA GLY A 540 -3.63 1.94 4.57
C GLY A 540 -4.96 2.62 4.89
N GLY A 541 -4.88 3.74 5.61
CA GLY A 541 -6.05 4.49 6.03
C GLY A 541 -5.87 5.17 7.38
N PHE A 542 -6.96 5.68 7.93
CA PHE A 542 -6.99 6.43 9.18
C PHE A 542 -7.37 5.56 10.39
N GLU A 543 -7.61 4.26 10.19
CA GLU A 543 -8.12 3.35 11.23
C GLU A 543 -7.15 3.27 12.42
N GLY A 544 -5.85 3.22 12.14
CA GLY A 544 -4.80 3.25 13.18
C GLY A 544 -4.85 4.54 14.01
N MET A 545 -5.14 5.67 13.35
CA MET A 545 -5.21 6.97 13.98
C MET A 545 -6.48 7.14 14.83
N VAL A 546 -7.62 6.71 14.30
CA VAL A 546 -8.90 6.74 15.01
C VAL A 546 -8.88 5.79 16.21
N LEU A 547 -8.36 4.58 16.05
CA LEU A 547 -8.24 3.63 17.15
C LEU A 547 -7.35 4.20 18.27
N LYS A 548 -6.19 4.75 17.92
CA LYS A 548 -5.28 5.38 18.88
C LYS A 548 -5.95 6.53 19.65
N LEU A 549 -6.67 7.39 18.94
CA LEU A 549 -7.40 8.50 19.54
C LEU A 549 -8.51 8.01 20.48
N THR A 550 -9.32 7.05 20.03
CA THR A 550 -10.43 6.51 20.82
C THR A 550 -9.95 5.72 22.04
N ASP A 551 -8.84 4.99 21.94
CA ASP A 551 -8.17 4.36 23.08
C ASP A 551 -7.76 5.42 24.12
N GLN A 552 -7.10 6.50 23.68
CA GLN A 552 -6.70 7.60 24.55
C GLN A 552 -7.92 8.29 25.20
N MET A 553 -9.02 8.47 24.46
CA MET A 553 -10.29 9.00 24.99
C MET A 553 -10.89 8.10 26.08
N LEU A 554 -10.82 6.78 25.90
CA LEU A 554 -11.38 5.78 26.81
C LEU A 554 -10.43 5.43 27.97
N GLY A 555 -9.23 6.02 28.01
CA GLY A 555 -8.21 5.73 29.02
C GLY A 555 -7.54 4.36 28.85
N ILE A 556 -7.66 3.76 27.67
CA ILE A 556 -6.91 2.58 27.26
C ILE A 556 -5.46 3.02 27.02
N LYS A 557 -4.50 2.19 27.44
CA LYS A 557 -3.09 2.56 27.42
C LYS A 557 -2.57 2.60 25.98
N VAL A 558 -2.18 3.78 25.54
CA VAL A 558 -1.42 4.03 24.29
C VAL A 558 0.05 4.26 24.63
N LEU A 559 0.96 3.56 23.96
CA LEU A 559 2.41 3.66 24.15
C LEU A 559 2.98 4.97 23.60
N GLN A 560 2.41 5.46 22.49
CA GLN A 560 2.70 6.76 21.89
C GLN A 560 1.40 7.58 21.75
N PRO A 561 0.89 8.15 22.85
CA PRO A 561 -0.35 8.92 22.81
C PRO A 561 -0.17 10.19 21.99
N TYR A 562 -1.26 10.67 21.41
CA TYR A 562 -1.27 11.93 20.69
C TYR A 562 -0.98 13.10 21.64
N PRO A 563 -0.04 13.99 21.26
CA PRO A 563 0.32 15.14 22.09
C PRO A 563 -0.80 16.17 22.10
N GLU A 564 -0.83 17.00 23.13
CA GLU A 564 -1.82 18.09 23.27
C GLU A 564 -1.86 19.01 22.04
N ALA A 565 -0.70 19.27 21.41
CA ALA A 565 -0.61 20.08 20.20
C ALA A 565 -1.41 19.50 19.02
N LEU A 566 -1.52 18.17 18.91
CA LEU A 566 -2.37 17.53 17.91
C LEU A 566 -3.83 17.51 18.37
N LEU A 567 -4.08 17.13 19.62
CA LEU A 567 -5.42 17.03 20.20
C LEU A 567 -6.18 18.36 20.18
N SER A 568 -5.49 19.50 20.36
CA SER A 568 -6.13 20.82 20.30
C SER A 568 -6.67 21.17 18.90
N HIS A 569 -6.18 20.49 17.86
CA HIS A 569 -6.68 20.63 16.50
C HIS A 569 -7.71 19.56 16.17
N VAL A 570 -7.43 18.30 16.51
CA VAL A 570 -8.29 17.14 16.18
C VAL A 570 -9.57 17.12 17.02
N CYS A 571 -9.48 17.50 18.31
CA CYS A 571 -10.63 17.54 19.22
C CYS A 571 -11.08 18.97 19.57
N GLY A 572 -10.40 20.02 19.10
CA GLY A 572 -10.73 21.40 19.48
C GLY A 572 -10.32 21.74 20.92
N THR A 573 -11.28 21.93 21.84
CA THR A 573 -11.01 22.40 23.22
C THR A 573 -10.52 21.32 24.18
N GLY A 574 -10.27 20.10 23.69
CA GLY A 574 -9.71 19.00 24.44
C GLY A 574 -10.29 17.65 24.04
N ILE A 575 -9.64 16.56 24.47
CA ILE A 575 -9.94 15.19 24.03
C ILE A 575 -11.40 14.74 24.25
N SER A 576 -12.10 15.31 25.24
CA SER A 576 -13.51 15.01 25.49
C SER A 576 -14.44 15.45 24.36
N ASN A 577 -14.08 16.51 23.62
CA ASN A 577 -14.90 17.05 22.54
C ASN A 577 -14.85 16.19 21.27
N CYS A 578 -13.86 15.31 21.12
CA CYS A 578 -13.85 14.30 20.06
C CYS A 578 -15.11 13.40 20.11
N SER A 579 -15.63 13.11 21.31
CA SER A 579 -16.89 12.36 21.44
C SER A 579 -18.08 13.09 20.84
N LEU A 580 -18.14 14.42 20.97
CA LEU A 580 -19.19 15.24 20.37
C LEU A 580 -19.10 15.19 18.84
N MET A 581 -17.89 15.29 18.29
CA MET A 581 -17.64 15.26 16.85
C MET A 581 -18.03 13.91 16.24
N ILE A 582 -17.66 12.80 16.90
CA ILE A 582 -18.06 11.44 16.50
C ILE A 582 -19.59 11.28 16.54
N ASN A 583 -20.26 11.76 17.59
CA ASN A 583 -21.72 11.70 17.68
C ASN A 583 -22.41 12.57 16.61
N GLN A 584 -21.84 13.73 16.28
CA GLN A 584 -22.34 14.59 15.19
C GLN A 584 -22.17 13.92 13.83
N ALA A 585 -21.02 13.29 13.55
CA ALA A 585 -20.80 12.52 12.34
C ALA A 585 -21.81 11.36 12.23
N PHE A 586 -22.10 10.66 13.33
CA PHE A 586 -23.10 9.58 13.34
C PHE A 586 -24.51 10.08 13.03
N ALA A 587 -24.92 11.22 13.60
CA ALA A 587 -26.22 11.84 13.29
C ALA A 587 -26.31 12.36 11.84
N GLN A 588 -25.18 12.83 11.28
CA GLN A 588 -25.08 13.22 9.87
C GLN A 588 -25.22 12.01 8.95
N ALA A 589 -24.50 10.91 9.22
CA ALA A 589 -24.64 9.65 8.49
C ALA A 589 -26.08 9.13 8.53
N ALA A 590 -26.73 9.17 9.70
CA ALA A 590 -28.14 8.80 9.85
C ALA A 590 -29.07 9.64 8.95
N SER A 591 -28.81 10.95 8.84
CA SER A 591 -29.59 11.85 7.99
C SER A 591 -29.34 11.58 6.51
N GLN A 592 -28.09 11.36 6.13
CA GLN A 592 -27.68 11.12 4.74
C GLN A 592 -28.23 9.77 4.23
N LEU A 593 -28.09 8.70 5.01
CA LEU A 593 -28.59 7.37 4.64
C LEU A 593 -30.13 7.31 4.51
N GLN A 594 -30.86 8.10 5.30
CA GLN A 594 -32.30 8.26 5.13
C GLN A 594 -32.66 8.91 3.78
N ILE A 595 -31.86 9.87 3.32
CA ILE A 595 -32.02 10.52 2.01
C ILE A 595 -31.69 9.51 0.91
N ASP A 596 -30.56 8.83 1.00
CA ASP A 596 -30.06 7.92 -0.04
C ASP A 596 -30.96 6.69 -0.22
N ASN A 597 -31.59 6.23 0.85
CA ASN A 597 -32.51 5.09 0.81
C ASN A 597 -33.99 5.49 0.79
N GLY A 598 -34.31 6.78 0.92
CA GLY A 598 -35.70 7.29 0.95
C GLY A 598 -36.57 6.71 2.07
N SER A 599 -35.96 6.25 3.17
CA SER A 599 -36.61 5.45 4.21
C SER A 599 -35.95 5.68 5.57
N SER A 600 -36.74 5.81 6.63
CA SER A 600 -36.26 5.79 8.02
C SER A 600 -36.12 4.39 8.62
N ASN A 601 -36.53 3.34 7.90
CA ASN A 601 -36.39 1.95 8.33
C ASN A 601 -34.99 1.44 7.97
N VAL A 602 -34.11 1.35 8.97
CA VAL A 602 -32.69 0.97 8.79
C VAL A 602 -32.52 -0.38 8.13
N SER A 603 -33.40 -1.35 8.41
CA SER A 603 -33.31 -2.69 7.83
C SER A 603 -33.45 -2.73 6.30
N THR A 604 -33.95 -1.65 5.69
CA THR A 604 -34.13 -1.52 4.23
C THR A 604 -32.98 -0.81 3.54
N TRP A 605 -31.98 -0.31 4.29
CA TRP A 605 -30.88 0.44 3.72
C TRP A 605 -29.92 -0.49 2.99
N ILE A 606 -29.65 -0.16 1.73
CA ILE A 606 -28.78 -0.91 0.82
C ILE A 606 -27.87 0.02 0.00
N ASN A 607 -28.00 1.33 0.19
CA ASN A 607 -27.22 2.36 -0.48
C ASN A 607 -26.58 3.28 0.56
N ASP A 608 -25.41 3.76 0.20
CA ASP A 608 -24.63 4.87 0.76
C ASP A 608 -24.49 5.98 -0.30
N THR A 609 -23.85 7.09 0.03
CA THR A 609 -23.61 8.19 -0.92
C THR A 609 -22.84 7.72 -2.16
N ALA A 610 -21.92 6.76 -2.00
CA ALA A 610 -21.08 6.25 -3.08
C ALA A 610 -21.83 5.42 -4.12
N SER A 611 -22.65 4.48 -3.67
CA SER A 611 -23.48 3.64 -4.52
C SER A 611 -24.53 4.45 -5.28
N ILE A 612 -25.15 5.45 -4.63
CA ILE A 612 -26.08 6.39 -5.30
C ILE A 612 -25.36 7.16 -6.41
N SER A 613 -24.20 7.75 -6.09
CA SER A 613 -23.44 8.56 -7.05
C SER A 613 -22.91 7.73 -8.22
N ALA A 614 -22.47 6.50 -7.94
CA ALA A 614 -22.01 5.54 -8.95
C ALA A 614 -23.16 4.88 -9.73
N LYS A 615 -24.41 5.03 -9.29
CA LYS A 615 -25.59 4.31 -9.83
C LYS A 615 -25.35 2.80 -9.87
N SER A 616 -24.77 2.28 -8.79
CA SER A 616 -24.37 0.89 -8.64
C SER A 616 -24.80 0.38 -7.27
N THR A 617 -24.76 -0.94 -7.04
CA THR A 617 -24.90 -1.51 -5.69
C THR A 617 -23.54 -1.62 -5.02
N ILE A 618 -23.50 -1.60 -3.69
CA ILE A 618 -22.25 -1.74 -2.92
C ILE A 618 -21.48 -3.02 -3.33
N PRO A 619 -22.07 -4.24 -3.38
CA PRO A 619 -21.31 -5.42 -3.82
C PRO A 619 -20.74 -5.31 -5.24
N LYS A 620 -21.40 -4.56 -6.13
CA LYS A 620 -20.93 -4.35 -7.49
C LYS A 620 -19.79 -3.34 -7.56
N MET A 621 -19.72 -2.37 -6.65
CA MET A 621 -18.57 -1.47 -6.53
C MET A 621 -17.35 -2.18 -5.94
N ASP A 622 -17.56 -3.05 -4.96
CA ASP A 622 -16.50 -3.82 -4.30
C ASP A 622 -15.88 -4.89 -5.22
N THR A 623 -16.63 -5.29 -6.25
CA THR A 623 -16.27 -6.36 -7.20
C THR A 623 -14.87 -6.20 -7.78
N VAL A 624 -14.08 -7.27 -7.71
CA VAL A 624 -12.75 -7.34 -8.34
C VAL A 624 -12.89 -7.45 -9.84
N SER A 625 -12.12 -6.64 -10.57
CA SER A 625 -12.18 -6.56 -12.03
C SER A 625 -10.85 -7.01 -12.64
N PHE A 626 -10.91 -7.97 -13.56
CA PHE A 626 -9.72 -8.44 -14.27
C PHE A 626 -9.29 -7.43 -15.33
N GLN A 627 -8.08 -6.90 -15.21
CA GLN A 627 -7.50 -5.99 -16.19
C GLN A 627 -6.99 -6.78 -17.41
N ALA A 628 -7.45 -6.42 -18.60
CA ALA A 628 -6.96 -7.03 -19.83
C ALA A 628 -5.56 -6.49 -20.17
N ILE A 629 -4.54 -7.33 -20.06
CA ILE A 629 -3.21 -7.07 -20.64
C ILE A 629 -3.17 -7.55 -22.10
N GLY A 630 -3.93 -8.60 -22.40
CA GLY A 630 -4.06 -9.17 -23.74
C GLY A 630 -5.34 -8.72 -24.48
N ILE A 631 -5.76 -9.54 -25.44
CA ILE A 631 -6.97 -9.30 -26.26
C ILE A 631 -8.25 -9.89 -25.64
N VAL A 632 -8.18 -10.46 -24.43
CA VAL A 632 -9.28 -11.16 -23.76
C VAL A 632 -9.53 -10.51 -22.40
N SER A 633 -10.79 -10.18 -22.11
CA SER A 633 -11.23 -9.71 -20.78
C SER A 633 -11.56 -10.90 -19.87
N GLY A 634 -11.32 -10.76 -18.57
CA GLY A 634 -11.74 -11.74 -17.56
C GLY A 634 -13.15 -11.44 -17.06
N ALA A 635 -13.82 -12.45 -16.50
CA ALA A 635 -15.06 -12.21 -15.76
C ALA A 635 -14.71 -11.59 -14.39
N ASN A 636 -15.51 -10.62 -13.98
CA ASN A 636 -15.40 -10.05 -12.64
C ASN A 636 -15.69 -11.11 -11.55
N MET A 637 -15.09 -10.95 -10.38
CA MET A 637 -15.33 -11.82 -9.22
C MET A 637 -15.83 -11.02 -8.01
N GLU A 638 -16.54 -11.69 -7.11
CA GLU A 638 -16.92 -11.10 -5.83
C GLU A 638 -15.70 -10.57 -5.08
N TRP A 639 -15.90 -9.51 -4.29
CA TRP A 639 -14.83 -8.98 -3.48
C TRP A 639 -14.34 -10.02 -2.48
N GLN A 640 -13.03 -10.24 -2.52
CA GLN A 640 -12.27 -10.88 -1.47
C GLN A 640 -10.92 -10.15 -1.42
N ASN A 641 -10.50 -9.75 -0.23
CA ASN A 641 -9.15 -9.26 0.02
C ASN A 641 -8.17 -10.44 0.01
N ARG A 642 -8.04 -11.08 -1.16
CA ARG A 642 -7.41 -12.40 -1.33
C ARG A 642 -6.23 -12.36 -2.32
N PRO A 643 -5.27 -13.31 -2.20
CA PRO A 643 -4.31 -13.68 -3.25
C PRO A 643 -4.84 -13.81 -4.66
N THR A 644 -4.01 -13.36 -5.60
CA THR A 644 -4.03 -13.76 -7.02
C THR A 644 -3.69 -15.25 -7.17
N PHE A 645 -2.74 -15.73 -6.37
CA PHE A 645 -2.33 -17.13 -6.31
C PHE A 645 -2.25 -17.57 -4.85
N GLN A 646 -2.80 -18.75 -4.54
CA GLN A 646 -2.77 -19.29 -3.19
C GLN A 646 -2.14 -20.68 -3.18
N GLN A 647 -1.19 -20.88 -2.27
CA GLN A 647 -0.53 -22.17 -2.05
C GLN A 647 -0.80 -22.63 -0.62
N VAL A 648 -1.40 -23.82 -0.49
CA VAL A 648 -1.60 -24.50 0.79
C VAL A 648 -0.57 -25.61 0.91
N VAL A 649 0.21 -25.58 1.99
CA VAL A 649 1.32 -26.50 2.23
C VAL A 649 1.13 -27.17 3.57
N CYS A 650 1.26 -28.49 3.55
CA CYS A 650 1.40 -29.31 4.74
C CYS A 650 2.38 -30.45 4.45
N PHE A 651 2.93 -31.04 5.49
CA PHE A 651 3.90 -32.13 5.38
C PHE A 651 3.33 -33.39 6.01
N ASP A 652 3.36 -34.49 5.26
CA ASP A 652 3.03 -35.82 5.75
C ASP A 652 4.31 -36.54 6.23
N HIS A 653 4.21 -37.25 7.36
CA HIS A 653 5.21 -38.16 7.95
C HIS A 653 6.61 -37.59 8.18
#